data_AF-A0A7Z9ZZK5-F1
#
_entry.id   AF-A0A7Z9ZZK5-F1
#
_cell.length_a   1.000
_cell.length_b   1.000
_cell.length_c   1.000
_cell.angle_alpha   90.00
_cell.angle_beta   90.00
_cell.angle_gamma   90.00
#
_symmetry.space_group_name_H-M   'P 1'
#
loop_
_entity.id
_entity.type
_entity.pdbx_description
1 polymer ?
#
loop_
_entity_poly.entity_id
_entity_poly.type
_entity_poly.pdbx_seq_one_letter_code
_entity_poly.pdbx_strand_id
1 'polypeptide(L)'
;MRSQILKGRAKPIFVAILSVMFLGRALAATLRDVVHVESDYVQVAVEPSGGETGRFTLGIYADVIKNPPPLLDGHYQYEPRNNYLTVEVDQHLNPGRDTWYEFGSGDGTVEVIPVAHRNEIVCAWQTDPEKGLIYIEQRLTLLRDTVRFEYRVKNNDIESHRLRLRLIFDLQFGSPNYDGGVFATPTMRGIVTEREFVRAEVPPYWIAWGGDPNFPVILKGTLKGADATPPDYVAFVYWPSANQNYQYVINPLRDITSDSGVIYWWGPFDLRPGEERTFVTYFGLGYATSDFTYPYVLAVEAPSDIAPDQEEFEIRGYVFNVSGLPLYDVSLFLSLPEGLELSAGETPAKYLGRVDDLTEGVAVWRVRPTWERSGSLTFTVSAAVTPGKAKSVRREVCIPARAEASLVEGVQMIAVPFLLSDPDLGRALDSGGVTIRFARWNPLEGAYKFYPDPFLTNLRPGQAFWVKAEAPTIISVRGGNSLPLDTEVLVPVERGWNQIGCPYIYSVPWGTIEVYYRGERRSLAEAVRAGWIRSTIFWFDPERGSYLWSSEGDTPLSPWRGYWVKVMVSCHLIFPPIQFIPYMAEEEALEAYRLPEGWTVALCASQKGKRDALNFFGASPSASDGLDPFDVEEPPLPPASTVALRFIRTTRAGRLALARDVVRESRRMQWLAEVRTAEEGEGVLSWPDLREAPRDLVLYLVDLSARKKVWMRTKGSYRYLARPGEVRLFLIEAERAPSKKGRLIVGASLLGVRGPSPTLVLNLSREALVTVRVLAPTGRALSSPAKRRPLGRGVSMLPLQGAPRGVFLVEVVAEDKGGRLERRIIPAWR
;
A
#
# COMPACT_ATOMS: atom_id res chain seq x y z
N MET A 1 40.05 50.64 -15.93
CA MET A 1 38.68 51.04 -15.52
C MET A 1 37.79 49.81 -15.67
N ARG A 2 37.68 48.92 -14.65
CA ARG A 2 36.60 48.86 -13.62
C ARG A 2 35.23 49.21 -14.23
N SER A 3 34.31 48.30 -14.57
CA SER A 3 33.61 47.21 -13.84
C SER A 3 32.74 47.69 -12.67
N GLN A 4 31.41 47.65 -12.84
CA GLN A 4 30.37 47.47 -11.80
C GLN A 4 29.04 47.15 -12.51
N ILE A 5 28.58 45.89 -12.51
CA ILE A 5 27.65 45.25 -11.55
C ILE A 5 26.24 45.83 -11.61
N LEU A 6 25.30 45.00 -12.08
CA LEU A 6 23.99 44.83 -11.42
C LEU A 6 23.52 43.38 -11.66
N LYS A 7 23.50 42.64 -10.56
CA LYS A 7 22.98 41.28 -10.42
C LYS A 7 21.45 41.34 -10.45
N GLY A 8 20.82 40.56 -11.31
CA GLY A 8 19.41 40.20 -11.23
C GLY A 8 19.29 38.69 -11.34
N ARG A 9 19.00 38.02 -10.22
CA ARG A 9 18.75 36.57 -10.15
C ARG A 9 17.45 36.26 -10.90
N ALA A 10 17.54 35.45 -11.94
CA ALA A 10 16.38 34.82 -12.56
C ALA A 10 15.79 33.78 -11.59
N LYS A 11 14.51 33.94 -11.24
CA LYS A 11 13.69 32.94 -10.54
C LYS A 11 13.12 31.97 -11.61
N PRO A 12 13.22 30.63 -11.46
CA PRO A 12 12.64 29.71 -12.41
C PRO A 12 11.14 29.49 -12.17
N ILE A 13 10.35 29.88 -13.17
CA ILE A 13 9.23 29.13 -13.78
C ILE A 13 8.25 28.43 -12.80
N PHE A 14 7.30 29.21 -12.28
CA PHE A 14 5.96 28.73 -11.88
C PHE A 14 4.86 29.74 -12.27
N VAL A 15 5.21 30.75 -13.09
CA VAL A 15 4.34 31.89 -13.47
C VAL A 15 3.71 31.71 -14.86
N ALA A 16 3.83 30.54 -15.50
CA ALA A 16 3.24 30.30 -16.82
C ALA A 16 1.71 30.05 -16.78
N ILE A 17 0.97 30.75 -15.90
CA ILE A 17 -0.50 30.87 -15.94
C ILE A 17 -0.93 32.33 -16.20
N LEU A 18 -0.04 33.32 -16.12
CA LEU A 18 -0.40 34.71 -16.40
C LEU A 18 -0.11 35.12 -17.84
N SER A 19 -1.06 34.88 -18.74
CA SER A 19 -1.42 35.78 -19.85
C SER A 19 -2.40 35.07 -20.77
N VAL A 20 -3.67 35.49 -20.79
CA VAL A 20 -4.52 35.72 -21.99
C VAL A 20 -5.99 35.92 -21.56
N MET A 21 -6.59 37.00 -22.09
CA MET A 21 -8.00 37.41 -22.11
C MET A 21 -8.66 37.99 -20.84
N PHE A 22 -8.46 39.29 -20.62
CA PHE A 22 -9.49 40.17 -20.05
C PHE A 22 -10.12 41.01 -21.17
N LEU A 23 -11.39 40.75 -21.49
CA LEU A 23 -12.34 41.81 -21.83
C LEU A 23 -13.75 41.32 -21.48
N GLY A 24 -14.18 41.61 -20.26
CA GLY A 24 -15.52 41.28 -19.74
C GLY A 24 -15.78 42.03 -18.45
N ARG A 25 -16.93 42.70 -18.37
CA ARG A 25 -17.31 43.74 -17.41
C ARG A 25 -17.06 43.38 -15.93
N ALA A 26 -16.46 44.33 -15.20
CA ALA A 26 -16.40 44.30 -13.74
C ALA A 26 -17.78 44.55 -13.13
N LEU A 27 -18.35 43.54 -12.47
CA LEU A 27 -19.17 43.75 -11.28
C LEU A 27 -18.27 43.56 -10.06
N ALA A 28 -18.24 44.56 -9.18
CA ALA A 28 -17.64 44.39 -7.86
C ALA A 28 -18.55 43.48 -7.03
N ALA A 29 -18.16 42.21 -6.84
CA ALA A 29 -18.75 41.37 -5.82
C ALA A 29 -18.31 41.91 -4.45
N THR A 30 -19.27 42.35 -3.64
CA THR A 30 -19.07 42.62 -2.22
C THR A 30 -18.74 41.30 -1.52
N LEU A 31 -17.54 41.18 -0.96
CA LEU A 31 -17.12 40.04 -0.14
C LEU A 31 -18.12 39.84 1.01
N ARG A 32 -18.67 38.63 1.17
CA ARG A 32 -19.34 38.21 2.41
C ARG A 32 -18.29 38.09 3.52
N ASP A 33 -18.68 38.42 4.75
CA ASP A 33 -17.89 38.07 5.95
C ASP A 33 -17.97 36.56 6.16
N VAL A 34 -17.01 35.80 5.61
CA VAL A 34 -16.85 34.35 5.84
C VAL A 34 -15.62 34.07 6.70
N VAL A 35 -15.68 33.04 7.53
CA VAL A 35 -14.54 32.61 8.35
C VAL A 35 -13.64 31.73 7.49
N HIS A 36 -12.37 32.11 7.33
CA HIS A 36 -11.44 31.39 6.45
C HIS A 36 -10.04 31.26 7.07
N VAL A 37 -9.28 30.28 6.58
CA VAL A 37 -7.84 30.13 6.77
C VAL A 37 -7.19 29.78 5.43
N GLU A 38 -5.94 30.19 5.24
CA GLU A 38 -5.25 30.07 3.95
C GLU A 38 -3.77 29.71 4.10
N SER A 39 -3.23 29.20 2.99
CA SER A 39 -1.81 28.96 2.75
C SER A 39 -1.44 29.57 1.40
N ASP A 40 -0.17 29.45 1.01
CA ASP A 40 0.30 29.85 -0.32
C ASP A 40 -0.38 29.09 -1.49
N TYR A 41 -1.16 28.03 -1.19
CA TYR A 41 -1.73 27.12 -2.19
C TYR A 41 -3.26 27.12 -2.21
N VAL A 42 -3.90 27.02 -1.05
CA VAL A 42 -5.36 26.86 -0.94
C VAL A 42 -5.93 27.65 0.22
N GLN A 43 -7.22 27.99 0.12
CA GLN A 43 -7.99 28.69 1.13
C GLN A 43 -9.29 27.94 1.38
N VAL A 44 -9.56 27.62 2.65
CA VAL A 44 -10.83 27.02 3.10
C VAL A 44 -11.67 28.08 3.78
N ALA A 45 -12.96 28.13 3.45
CA ALA A 45 -13.92 29.07 4.02
C ALA A 45 -15.16 28.34 4.56
N VAL A 46 -15.74 28.88 5.62
CA VAL A 46 -16.87 28.31 6.37
C VAL A 46 -17.94 29.39 6.61
N GLU A 47 -19.21 29.04 6.42
CA GLU A 47 -20.35 29.94 6.66
C GLU A 47 -20.49 30.23 8.17
N PRO A 48 -20.36 31.48 8.62
CA PRO A 48 -20.36 31.81 10.05
C PRO A 48 -21.71 31.72 10.76
N SER A 49 -22.84 31.79 10.04
CA SER A 49 -24.13 31.96 10.70
C SER A 49 -25.34 31.55 9.84
N GLY A 50 -26.51 31.45 10.48
CA GLY A 50 -27.77 31.09 9.82
C GLY A 50 -27.95 29.59 9.64
N GLY A 51 -28.93 29.18 8.82
CA GLY A 51 -29.26 27.77 8.58
C GLY A 51 -28.23 26.99 7.75
N GLU A 52 -27.10 27.61 7.41
CA GLU A 52 -25.99 27.03 6.66
C GLU A 52 -24.69 27.05 7.48
N THR A 53 -24.76 27.32 8.79
CA THR A 53 -23.57 27.48 9.65
C THR A 53 -22.65 26.26 9.58
N GLY A 54 -21.35 26.44 9.35
CA GLY A 54 -20.40 25.33 9.32
C GLY A 54 -20.33 24.58 7.98
N ARG A 55 -21.20 24.86 7.02
CA ARG A 55 -20.97 24.46 5.62
C ARG A 55 -19.71 25.14 5.08
N PHE A 56 -19.01 24.49 4.15
CA PHE A 56 -17.66 24.89 3.76
C PHE A 56 -17.44 24.90 2.24
N THR A 57 -16.33 25.50 1.81
CA THR A 57 -15.82 25.43 0.44
C THR A 57 -14.30 25.63 0.42
N LEU A 58 -13.65 25.27 -0.68
CA LEU A 58 -12.19 25.26 -0.84
C LEU A 58 -11.82 25.77 -2.25
N GLY A 59 -10.75 26.55 -2.35
CA GLY A 59 -10.20 27.00 -3.64
C GLY A 59 -8.71 27.25 -3.60
N ILE A 60 -8.10 27.40 -4.78
CA ILE A 60 -6.70 27.73 -4.97
C ILE A 60 -6.47 29.18 -4.53
N TYR A 61 -5.63 29.38 -3.53
CA TYR A 61 -5.26 30.72 -3.08
C TYR A 61 -4.27 31.35 -4.06
N ALA A 62 -4.56 32.58 -4.48
CA ALA A 62 -3.63 33.37 -5.26
C ALA A 62 -3.79 34.85 -4.87
N ASP A 63 -2.80 35.41 -4.18
CA ASP A 63 -2.73 36.81 -3.70
C ASP A 63 -3.12 37.89 -4.73
N VAL A 64 -3.16 37.54 -6.01
CA VAL A 64 -3.34 38.46 -7.16
C VAL A 64 -4.70 38.27 -7.84
N ILE A 65 -5.41 37.16 -7.61
CA ILE A 65 -6.65 36.84 -8.33
C ILE A 65 -7.84 37.24 -7.45
N LYS A 66 -8.65 38.20 -7.91
CA LYS A 66 -9.85 38.64 -7.18
C LYS A 66 -10.94 37.55 -7.02
N ASN A 67 -10.82 36.44 -7.76
CA ASN A 67 -11.68 35.26 -7.73
C ASN A 67 -10.81 33.99 -7.82
N PRO A 68 -10.31 33.45 -6.70
CA PRO A 68 -9.51 32.23 -6.69
C PRO A 68 -10.21 31.06 -7.41
N PRO A 69 -9.45 30.24 -8.18
CA PRO A 69 -9.98 29.03 -8.82
C PRO A 69 -10.59 28.07 -7.78
N PRO A 70 -11.89 27.73 -7.87
CA PRO A 70 -12.54 26.84 -6.90
C PRO A 70 -12.06 25.39 -7.04
N LEU A 71 -11.93 24.69 -5.90
CA LEU A 71 -11.74 23.24 -5.82
C LEU A 71 -13.03 22.52 -5.38
N LEU A 72 -13.85 23.24 -4.61
CA LEU A 72 -15.22 22.88 -4.30
C LEU A 72 -16.13 24.02 -4.76
N ASP A 73 -17.33 23.68 -5.22
CA ASP A 73 -18.28 24.70 -5.67
C ASP A 73 -18.64 25.66 -4.52
N GLY A 74 -19.01 26.87 -4.93
CA GLY A 74 -19.27 27.99 -4.04
C GLY A 74 -18.04 28.83 -3.71
N HIS A 75 -16.79 28.33 -3.83
CA HIS A 75 -15.59 29.13 -3.51
C HIS A 75 -15.41 30.32 -4.44
N TYR A 76 -15.72 30.14 -5.74
CA TYR A 76 -15.65 31.22 -6.73
C TYR A 76 -16.48 32.46 -6.34
N GLN A 77 -17.56 32.26 -5.59
CA GLN A 77 -18.45 33.32 -5.10
C GLN A 77 -18.31 33.56 -3.58
N TYR A 78 -17.39 32.86 -2.90
CA TYR A 78 -17.28 32.81 -1.44
C TYR A 78 -18.60 32.46 -0.74
N GLU A 79 -19.33 31.50 -1.33
CA GLU A 79 -20.60 30.97 -0.82
C GLU A 79 -20.44 29.51 -0.39
N PRO A 80 -19.94 29.23 0.84
CA PRO A 80 -19.70 27.88 1.35
C PRO A 80 -21.01 27.13 1.65
N ARG A 81 -21.79 26.78 0.62
CA ARG A 81 -23.15 26.22 0.75
C ARG A 81 -23.28 24.76 0.37
N ASN A 82 -22.45 24.28 -0.54
CA ASN A 82 -22.70 23.01 -1.23
C ASN A 82 -21.98 21.80 -0.61
N ASN A 83 -21.12 22.04 0.38
CA ASN A 83 -20.33 21.00 1.03
C ASN A 83 -20.60 20.99 2.53
N TYR A 84 -21.05 19.85 3.06
CA TYR A 84 -21.55 19.76 4.43
C TYR A 84 -21.67 18.32 4.94
N LEU A 85 -21.79 18.20 6.26
CA LEU A 85 -22.06 16.94 6.97
C LEU A 85 -23.56 16.79 7.23
N THR A 86 -24.05 15.56 7.08
CA THR A 86 -25.38 15.12 7.54
C THR A 86 -25.26 13.93 8.49
N VAL A 87 -26.12 13.88 9.50
CA VAL A 87 -26.18 12.80 10.49
C VAL A 87 -27.57 12.19 10.51
N GLU A 88 -27.66 10.89 10.26
CA GLU A 88 -28.86 10.10 10.45
C GLU A 88 -28.87 9.52 11.87
N VAL A 89 -29.99 9.68 12.58
CA VAL A 89 -30.19 9.23 13.96
C VAL A 89 -31.39 8.29 14.00
N ASP A 90 -31.19 7.05 14.46
CA ASP A 90 -32.24 6.06 14.74
C ASP A 90 -33.23 5.78 13.60
N GLN A 91 -32.78 5.90 12.35
CA GLN A 91 -33.58 5.59 11.15
C GLN A 91 -34.20 4.19 11.17
N HIS A 92 -33.52 3.24 11.80
CA HIS A 92 -33.99 1.87 11.97
C HIS A 92 -35.27 1.75 12.83
N LEU A 93 -35.53 2.72 13.71
CA LEU A 93 -36.76 2.78 14.53
C LEU A 93 -37.93 3.42 13.76
N ASN A 94 -37.64 4.18 12.70
CA ASN A 94 -38.62 4.94 11.93
C ASN A 94 -38.51 4.66 10.41
N PRO A 95 -38.69 3.41 9.95
CA PRO A 95 -38.61 3.09 8.54
C PRO A 95 -39.67 3.87 7.74
N GLY A 96 -39.22 4.66 6.76
CA GLY A 96 -40.09 5.49 5.90
C GLY A 96 -40.30 6.94 6.35
N ARG A 97 -39.65 7.38 7.43
CA ARG A 97 -39.48 8.80 7.75
C ARG A 97 -38.02 9.19 7.60
N ASP A 98 -37.76 10.37 7.06
CA ASP A 98 -36.40 10.93 7.06
C ASP A 98 -36.04 11.37 8.48
N THR A 99 -35.13 10.64 9.13
CA THR A 99 -34.62 10.98 10.48
C THR A 99 -33.13 11.31 10.42
N TRP A 100 -32.82 12.31 9.60
CA TRP A 100 -31.47 12.87 9.46
C TRP A 100 -31.49 14.37 9.69
N TYR A 101 -30.33 14.90 10.05
CA TYR A 101 -30.12 16.31 10.30
C TYR A 101 -28.93 16.84 9.49
N GLU A 102 -29.01 18.10 9.11
CA GLU A 102 -27.91 18.84 8.46
C GLU A 102 -27.12 19.64 9.48
N PHE A 103 -25.79 19.48 9.49
CA PHE A 103 -24.94 20.24 10.40
C PHE A 103 -25.14 21.74 10.18
N GLY A 104 -25.47 22.47 11.25
CA GLY A 104 -25.69 23.91 11.22
C GLY A 104 -27.06 24.37 10.78
N SER A 105 -27.95 23.44 10.43
CA SER A 105 -29.33 23.76 10.04
C SER A 105 -30.20 24.08 11.27
N GLY A 106 -31.41 24.60 11.01
CA GLY A 106 -32.38 24.97 12.05
C GLY A 106 -33.05 23.79 12.76
N ASP A 107 -32.78 22.56 12.33
CA ASP A 107 -33.19 21.30 12.99
C ASP A 107 -32.25 20.91 14.16
N GLY A 108 -31.37 21.82 14.56
CA GLY A 108 -30.55 21.74 15.77
C GLY A 108 -30.11 23.11 16.27
N THR A 109 -29.08 23.14 17.11
CA THR A 109 -28.54 24.36 17.73
C THR A 109 -27.05 24.50 17.48
N VAL A 110 -26.61 25.69 17.04
CA VAL A 110 -25.19 26.03 16.96
C VAL A 110 -24.67 26.30 18.37
N GLU A 111 -23.77 25.45 18.85
CA GLU A 111 -23.13 25.57 20.17
C GLU A 111 -21.90 26.50 20.11
N VAL A 112 -21.15 26.40 19.01
CA VAL A 112 -19.96 27.21 18.76
C VAL A 112 -20.00 27.67 17.30
N ILE A 113 -20.13 28.98 17.08
CA ILE A 113 -19.99 29.57 15.73
C ILE A 113 -18.59 29.29 15.17
N PRO A 114 -18.38 29.26 13.85
CA PRO A 114 -17.06 29.12 13.26
C PRO A 114 -16.07 30.15 13.77
N VAL A 115 -14.95 29.68 14.31
CA VAL A 115 -13.82 30.51 14.75
C VAL A 115 -12.55 30.01 14.09
N ALA A 116 -11.85 30.91 13.40
CA ALA A 116 -10.52 30.64 12.87
C ALA A 116 -9.45 30.87 13.94
N HIS A 117 -8.51 29.94 14.07
CA HIS A 117 -7.33 30.07 14.90
C HIS A 117 -6.13 29.44 14.20
N ARG A 118 -5.05 30.21 13.98
CA ARG A 118 -3.86 29.78 13.21
C ARG A 118 -4.27 29.21 11.83
N ASN A 119 -4.14 27.91 11.62
CA ASN A 119 -4.45 27.20 10.39
C ASN A 119 -5.69 26.31 10.51
N GLU A 120 -6.55 26.52 11.51
CA GLU A 120 -7.77 25.75 11.70
C GLU A 120 -9.02 26.61 11.86
N ILE A 121 -10.16 26.04 11.49
CA ILE A 121 -11.49 26.58 11.76
C ILE A 121 -12.26 25.53 12.58
N VAL A 122 -12.83 25.96 13.71
CA VAL A 122 -13.60 25.09 14.61
C VAL A 122 -15.01 25.64 14.77
N CYS A 123 -16.01 24.76 14.69
CA CYS A 123 -17.39 25.04 15.05
C CYS A 123 -18.05 23.81 15.65
N ALA A 124 -19.17 24.00 16.34
CA ALA A 124 -19.90 22.91 16.95
C ALA A 124 -21.41 23.13 16.87
N TRP A 125 -22.13 22.03 16.70
CA TRP A 125 -23.58 22.01 16.53
C TRP A 125 -24.17 20.76 17.18
N GLN A 126 -25.42 20.84 17.61
CA GLN A 126 -26.13 19.77 18.30
C GLN A 126 -27.48 19.50 17.64
N THR A 127 -27.80 18.24 17.37
CA THR A 127 -29.06 17.81 16.74
C THR A 127 -30.25 17.98 17.67
N ASP A 128 -31.44 18.24 17.13
CA ASP A 128 -32.70 18.40 17.87
C ASP A 128 -32.64 19.58 18.85
N PRO A 129 -33.28 20.73 18.54
CA PRO A 129 -33.14 21.93 19.35
C PRO A 129 -33.69 21.81 20.77
N GLU A 130 -34.57 20.85 21.02
CA GLU A 130 -35.22 20.66 22.33
C GLU A 130 -34.47 19.62 23.17
N LYS A 131 -34.02 18.52 22.55
CA LYS A 131 -33.42 17.40 23.27
C LYS A 131 -31.90 17.42 23.26
N GLY A 132 -31.29 17.99 22.24
CA GLY A 132 -29.84 18.03 22.09
C GLY A 132 -29.21 16.63 22.06
N LEU A 133 -29.64 15.76 21.13
CA LEU A 133 -29.28 14.34 21.17
C LEU A 133 -27.78 14.10 20.91
N ILE A 134 -27.30 14.56 19.76
CA ILE A 134 -25.95 14.30 19.25
C ILE A 134 -25.21 15.63 19.09
N TYR A 135 -24.07 15.75 19.76
CA TYR A 135 -23.14 16.86 19.63
C TYR A 135 -22.07 16.53 18.58
N ILE A 136 -21.79 17.48 17.70
CA ILE A 136 -20.78 17.36 16.65
C ILE A 136 -19.87 18.58 16.70
N GLU A 137 -18.58 18.38 16.92
CA GLU A 137 -17.54 19.39 16.68
C GLU A 137 -16.93 19.13 15.29
N GLN A 138 -16.95 20.15 14.42
CA GLN A 138 -16.25 20.15 13.13
C GLN A 138 -14.97 20.98 13.27
N ARG A 139 -13.84 20.37 12.91
CA ARG A 139 -12.52 21.02 12.83
C ARG A 139 -11.93 20.82 11.44
N LEU A 140 -11.70 21.92 10.74
CA LEU A 140 -11.02 21.95 9.45
C LEU A 140 -9.61 22.50 9.63
N THR A 141 -8.58 21.68 9.44
CA THR A 141 -7.18 22.08 9.61
C THR A 141 -6.47 22.10 8.26
N LEU A 142 -5.93 23.26 7.88
CA LEU A 142 -5.18 23.42 6.64
C LEU A 142 -3.73 22.95 6.79
N LEU A 143 -3.33 22.00 5.95
CA LEU A 143 -2.04 21.32 5.93
C LEU A 143 -1.39 21.50 4.56
N ARG A 144 -0.76 22.67 4.34
CA ARG A 144 -0.19 23.10 3.05
C ARG A 144 -1.28 23.24 1.96
N ASP A 145 -1.48 22.21 1.15
CA ASP A 145 -2.39 22.17 -0.01
C ASP A 145 -3.61 21.25 0.21
N THR A 146 -3.74 20.71 1.43
CA THR A 146 -4.72 19.71 1.81
C THR A 146 -5.41 20.12 3.11
N VAL A 147 -6.71 19.92 3.23
CA VAL A 147 -7.47 20.13 4.46
C VAL A 147 -7.71 18.77 5.14
N ARG A 148 -7.41 18.69 6.44
CA ARG A 148 -7.84 17.60 7.32
C ARG A 148 -9.21 17.96 7.91
N PHE A 149 -10.21 17.15 7.58
CA PHE A 149 -11.58 17.26 8.09
C PHE A 149 -11.72 16.33 9.28
N GLU A 150 -11.99 16.89 10.46
CA GLU A 150 -12.23 16.12 11.69
C GLU A 150 -13.64 16.40 12.22
N TYR A 151 -14.36 15.32 12.50
CA TYR A 151 -15.69 15.33 13.10
C TYR A 151 -15.69 14.52 14.38
N ARG A 152 -15.86 15.19 15.51
CA ARG A 152 -15.97 14.57 16.83
C ARG A 152 -17.45 14.50 17.20
N VAL A 153 -18.00 13.29 17.21
CA VAL A 153 -19.42 13.01 17.41
C VAL A 153 -19.63 12.37 18.77
N LYS A 154 -20.45 13.00 19.60
CA LYS A 154 -20.72 12.59 20.97
C LYS A 154 -22.22 12.45 21.20
N ASN A 155 -22.62 11.38 21.87
CA ASN A 155 -23.99 11.22 22.35
C ASN A 155 -24.16 11.99 23.66
N ASN A 156 -24.93 13.06 23.64
CA ASN A 156 -25.28 13.85 24.83
C ASN A 156 -26.61 13.41 25.47
N ASP A 157 -27.36 12.51 24.83
CA ASP A 157 -28.58 11.93 25.38
C ASP A 157 -28.30 10.84 26.43
N ILE A 158 -29.35 10.45 27.15
CA ILE A 158 -29.38 9.35 28.11
C ILE A 158 -29.70 8.00 27.47
N GLU A 159 -30.14 7.98 26.21
CA GLU A 159 -30.38 6.76 25.42
C GLU A 159 -29.20 6.45 24.50
N SER A 160 -29.09 5.20 24.06
CA SER A 160 -28.11 4.83 23.03
C SER A 160 -28.72 5.09 21.66
N HIS A 161 -27.96 5.74 20.78
CA HIS A 161 -28.40 6.02 19.42
C HIS A 161 -27.62 5.24 18.39
N ARG A 162 -28.29 4.86 17.30
CA ARG A 162 -27.66 4.30 16.11
C ARG A 162 -27.54 5.37 15.05
N LEU A 163 -26.30 5.68 14.69
CA LEU A 163 -25.95 6.81 13.83
C LEU A 163 -25.37 6.36 12.49
N ARG A 164 -25.55 7.21 11.48
CA ARG A 164 -24.78 7.16 10.22
C ARG A 164 -24.42 8.58 9.81
N LEU A 165 -23.17 8.80 9.44
CA LEU A 165 -22.68 10.11 8.97
C LEU A 165 -22.54 10.09 7.46
N ARG A 166 -22.81 11.22 6.82
CA ARG A 166 -22.59 11.45 5.39
C ARG A 166 -21.92 12.79 5.18
N LEU A 167 -20.74 12.80 4.58
CA LEU A 167 -20.03 14.00 4.13
C LEU A 167 -20.13 14.08 2.61
N ILE A 168 -20.59 15.21 2.08
CA ILE A 168 -20.71 15.44 0.63
C ILE A 168 -19.81 16.60 0.18
N PHE A 169 -19.16 16.40 -0.96
CA PHE A 169 -18.37 17.39 -1.68
C PHE A 169 -19.00 17.65 -3.05
N ASP A 170 -19.14 18.91 -3.40
CA ASP A 170 -19.46 19.45 -4.72
C ASP A 170 -18.15 19.88 -5.38
N LEU A 171 -17.66 19.10 -6.36
CA LEU A 171 -16.32 19.34 -6.90
C LEU A 171 -16.34 20.44 -7.96
N GLN A 172 -15.27 21.21 -8.01
CA GLN A 172 -15.05 22.18 -9.08
C GLN A 172 -13.58 22.19 -9.48
N PHE A 173 -13.30 22.43 -10.76
CA PHE A 173 -11.96 22.28 -11.34
C PHE A 173 -11.41 23.62 -11.83
N GLY A 174 -11.30 24.57 -10.89
CA GLY A 174 -10.63 25.85 -11.09
C GLY A 174 -11.40 26.88 -11.92
N SER A 175 -12.61 26.58 -12.39
CA SER A 175 -13.48 27.57 -13.03
C SER A 175 -14.96 27.18 -12.87
N PRO A 176 -15.87 28.19 -12.83
CA PRO A 176 -17.31 27.98 -12.66
C PRO A 176 -18.03 27.29 -13.84
N ASN A 177 -17.30 26.88 -14.87
CA ASN A 177 -17.84 26.12 -16.00
C ASN A 177 -17.36 24.66 -15.98
N TYR A 178 -16.61 24.26 -14.95
CA TYR A 178 -15.99 22.94 -14.86
C TYR A 178 -16.30 22.31 -13.51
N ASP A 179 -17.52 21.79 -13.38
CA ASP A 179 -18.03 21.17 -12.14
C ASP A 179 -17.98 19.63 -12.24
N GLY A 180 -17.68 19.10 -13.42
CA GLY A 180 -17.50 17.67 -13.66
C GLY A 180 -16.07 17.30 -13.98
N GLY A 181 -15.62 16.20 -13.36
CA GLY A 181 -14.28 15.64 -13.57
C GLY A 181 -14.31 14.16 -13.91
N VAL A 182 -13.17 13.67 -14.37
CA VAL A 182 -12.92 12.24 -14.51
C VAL A 182 -12.25 11.74 -13.25
N PHE A 183 -12.72 10.61 -12.71
CA PHE A 183 -12.21 10.05 -11.46
C PHE A 183 -11.29 8.86 -11.71
N ALA A 184 -10.37 8.65 -10.78
CA ALA A 184 -9.53 7.48 -10.68
C ALA A 184 -9.32 7.07 -9.22
N THR A 185 -9.16 5.78 -9.02
CA THR A 185 -8.66 5.13 -7.82
C THR A 185 -7.38 4.36 -8.20
N PRO A 186 -6.62 3.81 -7.24
CA PRO A 186 -5.45 2.99 -7.55
C PRO A 186 -5.77 1.81 -8.47
N THR A 187 -7.00 1.29 -8.41
CA THR A 187 -7.42 0.08 -9.11
C THR A 187 -8.37 0.34 -10.28
N MET A 188 -8.88 1.55 -10.46
CA MET A 188 -9.83 1.88 -11.52
C MET A 188 -9.60 3.32 -12.02
N ARG A 189 -9.41 3.51 -13.32
CA ARG A 189 -9.19 4.84 -13.92
C ARG A 189 -10.30 5.17 -14.90
N GLY A 190 -10.48 6.46 -15.22
CA GLY A 190 -11.44 6.90 -16.22
C GLY A 190 -12.91 6.76 -15.80
N ILE A 191 -13.20 6.89 -14.51
CA ILE A 191 -14.56 6.77 -13.98
C ILE A 191 -15.32 8.06 -14.33
N VAL A 192 -16.34 7.92 -15.19
CA VAL A 192 -17.16 9.01 -15.75
C VAL A 192 -18.66 8.82 -15.48
N THR A 193 -19.04 7.72 -14.83
CA THR A 193 -20.41 7.47 -14.37
C THR A 193 -20.43 7.20 -12.88
N GLU A 194 -21.62 7.25 -12.28
CA GLU A 194 -21.74 7.04 -10.84
C GLU A 194 -21.24 5.67 -10.43
N ARG A 195 -20.49 5.64 -9.33
CA ARG A 195 -19.85 4.43 -8.82
C ARG A 195 -19.76 4.49 -7.31
N GLU A 196 -20.09 3.38 -6.66
CA GLU A 196 -19.84 3.17 -5.23
C GLU A 196 -18.74 2.15 -4.99
N PHE A 197 -18.04 2.34 -3.88
CA PHE A 197 -17.08 1.43 -3.28
C PHE A 197 -17.50 1.16 -1.84
N VAL A 198 -17.59 -0.13 -1.48
CA VAL A 198 -18.16 -0.56 -0.20
C VAL A 198 -17.11 -1.29 0.64
N ARG A 199 -16.91 -0.82 1.87
CA ARG A 199 -16.06 -1.43 2.92
C ARG A 199 -14.66 -1.79 2.41
N ALA A 200 -14.41 -3.07 2.19
CA ALA A 200 -13.12 -3.57 1.72
C ALA A 200 -12.73 -3.00 0.34
N GLU A 201 -13.73 -2.61 -0.47
CA GLU A 201 -13.53 -2.02 -1.80
C GLU A 201 -13.18 -0.53 -1.75
N VAL A 202 -13.38 0.15 -0.61
CA VAL A 202 -13.04 1.57 -0.46
C VAL A 202 -11.54 1.74 -0.70
N PRO A 203 -11.13 2.54 -1.70
CA PRO A 203 -9.72 2.71 -2.02
C PRO A 203 -9.01 3.52 -0.91
N PRO A 204 -7.68 3.46 -0.80
CA PRO A 204 -6.94 4.31 0.12
C PRO A 204 -7.05 5.80 -0.21
N TYR A 205 -7.21 6.12 -1.50
CA TYR A 205 -7.46 7.48 -1.98
C TYR A 205 -8.20 7.44 -3.32
N TRP A 206 -8.71 8.59 -3.74
CA TRP A 206 -9.15 8.83 -5.11
C TRP A 206 -8.53 10.13 -5.63
N ILE A 207 -8.43 10.22 -6.96
CA ILE A 207 -7.99 11.40 -7.68
C ILE A 207 -9.09 11.77 -8.66
N ALA A 208 -9.36 13.07 -8.83
CA ALA A 208 -10.21 13.57 -9.90
C ALA A 208 -9.48 14.66 -10.66
N TRP A 209 -9.71 14.77 -11.96
CA TRP A 209 -9.19 15.86 -12.77
C TRP A 209 -10.24 16.40 -13.74
N GLY A 210 -10.12 17.69 -14.02
CA GLY A 210 -11.00 18.46 -14.90
C GLY A 210 -10.43 19.85 -15.13
N GLY A 211 -11.24 20.75 -15.68
CA GLY A 211 -10.82 22.11 -15.99
C GLY A 211 -10.22 22.24 -17.40
N ASP A 212 -9.39 23.28 -17.60
CA ASP A 212 -8.71 23.52 -18.87
C ASP A 212 -7.80 22.33 -19.22
N PRO A 213 -7.95 21.71 -20.42
CA PRO A 213 -7.09 20.60 -20.84
C PRO A 213 -5.58 20.92 -20.86
N ASN A 214 -5.20 22.19 -20.95
CA ASN A 214 -3.80 22.62 -20.90
C ASN A 214 -3.27 22.74 -19.47
N PHE A 215 -4.17 22.94 -18.49
CA PHE A 215 -3.84 23.13 -17.08
C PHE A 215 -4.88 22.45 -16.18
N PRO A 216 -4.99 21.11 -16.22
CA PRO A 216 -6.02 20.40 -15.48
C PRO A 216 -5.78 20.55 -13.97
N VAL A 217 -6.84 20.82 -13.22
CA VAL A 217 -6.81 20.80 -11.75
C VAL A 217 -6.90 19.34 -11.29
N ILE A 218 -5.96 18.91 -10.46
CA ILE A 218 -5.97 17.57 -9.87
C ILE A 218 -6.39 17.67 -8.41
N LEU A 219 -7.51 17.03 -8.07
CA LEU A 219 -8.04 16.90 -6.72
C LEU A 219 -7.71 15.51 -6.16
N LYS A 220 -7.47 15.42 -4.86
CA LYS A 220 -7.27 14.15 -4.15
C LYS A 220 -8.10 14.11 -2.87
N GLY A 221 -8.78 12.98 -2.64
CA GLY A 221 -9.32 12.60 -1.34
C GLY A 221 -8.55 11.43 -0.75
N THR A 222 -8.01 11.57 0.47
CA THR A 222 -7.33 10.48 1.19
C THR A 222 -8.27 9.88 2.22
N LEU A 223 -8.49 8.57 2.11
CA LEU A 223 -9.49 7.80 2.84
C LEU A 223 -8.87 6.81 3.84
N LYS A 224 -7.64 6.36 3.58
CA LYS A 224 -6.85 5.47 4.45
C LYS A 224 -5.44 6.03 4.60
N GLY A 225 -4.77 5.74 5.71
CA GLY A 225 -3.43 6.26 6.02
C GLY A 225 -3.47 7.50 6.92
N ALA A 226 -2.29 7.91 7.40
CA ALA A 226 -2.15 8.92 8.46
C ALA A 226 -3.06 8.59 9.68
N ASP A 227 -3.99 9.48 10.05
CA ASP A 227 -5.03 9.21 11.04
C ASP A 227 -6.46 9.22 10.44
N ALA A 228 -6.57 9.06 9.11
CA ALA A 228 -7.86 8.96 8.44
C ALA A 228 -8.68 7.79 8.98
N THR A 229 -9.97 8.02 9.19
CA THR A 229 -10.94 6.98 9.56
C THR A 229 -11.62 6.52 8.27
N PRO A 230 -11.34 5.31 7.77
CA PRO A 230 -11.87 4.89 6.48
C PRO A 230 -13.40 4.88 6.50
N PRO A 231 -14.06 5.54 5.52
CA PRO A 231 -15.50 5.44 5.39
C PRO A 231 -15.91 4.00 5.03
N ASP A 232 -17.12 3.63 5.45
CA ASP A 232 -17.72 2.35 5.07
C ASP A 232 -18.17 2.37 3.60
N TYR A 233 -18.46 3.55 3.04
CA TYR A 233 -18.89 3.72 1.65
C TYR A 233 -18.31 5.00 1.07
N VAL A 234 -17.86 4.94 -0.18
CA VAL A 234 -17.49 6.12 -0.99
C VAL A 234 -18.21 6.04 -2.31
N ALA A 235 -18.83 7.14 -2.74
CA ALA A 235 -19.44 7.20 -4.06
C ALA A 235 -19.01 8.45 -4.84
N PHE A 236 -18.79 8.26 -6.13
CA PHE A 236 -18.70 9.33 -7.12
C PHE A 236 -20.07 9.45 -7.77
N VAL A 237 -20.64 10.66 -7.77
CA VAL A 237 -22.07 10.88 -8.05
C VAL A 237 -22.28 12.08 -8.95
N TYR A 238 -23.44 12.14 -9.61
CA TYR A 238 -23.92 13.37 -10.21
C TYR A 238 -24.49 14.26 -9.11
N TRP A 239 -23.77 15.33 -8.76
CA TRP A 239 -24.02 16.10 -7.54
C TRP A 239 -25.46 16.64 -7.43
N PRO A 240 -26.09 17.20 -8.50
CA PRO A 240 -27.42 17.80 -8.39
C PRO A 240 -28.51 16.84 -7.93
N SER A 241 -28.38 15.54 -8.22
CA SER A 241 -29.33 14.52 -7.75
C SER A 241 -28.97 14.01 -6.35
N ALA A 242 -27.68 13.86 -6.07
CA ALA A 242 -27.20 13.26 -4.83
C ALA A 242 -27.31 14.19 -3.61
N ASN A 243 -27.18 15.50 -3.83
CA ASN A 243 -27.32 16.52 -2.78
C ASN A 243 -28.76 16.57 -2.21
N GLN A 244 -29.78 16.27 -3.01
CA GLN A 244 -31.19 16.41 -2.62
C GLN A 244 -31.74 15.29 -1.74
N ASN A 245 -31.04 14.15 -1.63
CA ASN A 245 -31.55 12.98 -0.94
C ASN A 245 -30.45 12.28 -0.13
N TYR A 246 -30.65 12.16 1.18
CA TYR A 246 -29.73 11.43 2.07
C TYR A 246 -29.57 9.95 1.68
N GLN A 247 -30.66 9.30 1.28
CA GLN A 247 -30.70 7.89 0.85
C GLN A 247 -30.51 7.76 -0.66
N TYR A 248 -29.56 8.52 -1.24
CA TYR A 248 -29.28 8.49 -2.67
C TYR A 248 -28.92 7.08 -3.16
N VAL A 249 -29.53 6.67 -4.27
CA VAL A 249 -29.29 5.36 -4.89
C VAL A 249 -28.44 5.56 -6.14
N ILE A 250 -27.30 4.86 -6.21
CA ILE A 250 -26.35 4.96 -7.32
C ILE A 250 -26.97 4.44 -8.62
N ASN A 251 -26.86 5.25 -9.67
CA ASN A 251 -27.21 4.87 -11.03
C ASN A 251 -25.93 4.70 -11.86
N PRO A 252 -25.48 3.45 -12.12
CA PRO A 252 -24.20 3.21 -12.79
C PRO A 252 -24.16 3.68 -14.27
N LEU A 253 -25.29 4.09 -14.83
CA LEU A 253 -25.41 4.63 -16.18
C LEU A 253 -25.45 6.18 -16.20
N ARG A 254 -25.51 6.82 -15.03
CA ARG A 254 -25.58 8.28 -14.94
C ARG A 254 -24.19 8.86 -15.12
N ASP A 255 -24.03 9.69 -16.15
CA ASP A 255 -22.83 10.49 -16.38
C ASP A 255 -22.65 11.53 -15.26
N ILE A 256 -21.40 11.71 -14.81
CA ILE A 256 -21.03 12.66 -13.76
C ILE A 256 -20.12 13.78 -14.28
N THR A 257 -19.74 13.77 -15.56
CA THR A 257 -18.71 14.66 -16.13
C THR A 257 -19.17 16.09 -16.38
N SER A 258 -20.45 16.38 -16.16
CA SER A 258 -20.98 17.74 -16.18
C SER A 258 -20.97 18.42 -14.81
N ASP A 259 -21.18 17.66 -13.73
CA ASP A 259 -21.38 18.17 -12.37
C ASP A 259 -21.21 17.01 -11.37
N SER A 260 -20.02 16.92 -10.78
CA SER A 260 -19.53 15.76 -10.07
C SER A 260 -19.44 16.01 -8.57
N GLY A 261 -19.97 15.06 -7.80
CA GLY A 261 -19.87 15.07 -6.35
C GLY A 261 -19.18 13.83 -5.81
N VAL A 262 -18.72 13.92 -4.57
CA VAL A 262 -18.19 12.79 -3.82
C VAL A 262 -18.88 12.69 -2.49
N ILE A 263 -19.29 11.48 -2.12
CA ILE A 263 -19.93 11.22 -0.84
C ILE A 263 -19.15 10.17 -0.06
N TYR A 264 -18.91 10.45 1.22
CA TYR A 264 -18.41 9.50 2.20
C TYR A 264 -19.48 9.17 3.22
N TRP A 265 -19.66 7.89 3.53
CA TRP A 265 -20.49 7.46 4.65
C TRP A 265 -19.70 6.69 5.70
N TRP A 266 -19.93 7.01 6.97
CA TRP A 266 -19.49 6.20 8.11
C TRP A 266 -20.72 5.63 8.82
N GLY A 267 -20.75 4.31 9.00
CA GLY A 267 -21.79 3.59 9.71
C GLY A 267 -22.70 2.70 8.85
N PRO A 268 -23.80 2.20 9.45
CA PRO A 268 -24.31 2.62 10.76
C PRO A 268 -23.47 2.11 11.95
N PHE A 269 -23.45 2.86 13.05
CA PHE A 269 -22.77 2.50 14.29
C PHE A 269 -23.55 2.95 15.54
N ASP A 270 -23.43 2.21 16.63
CA ASP A 270 -24.08 2.56 17.90
C ASP A 270 -23.17 3.45 18.76
N LEU A 271 -23.76 4.45 19.43
CA LEU A 271 -23.10 5.38 20.34
C LEU A 271 -23.87 5.41 21.67
N ARG A 272 -23.24 4.93 22.76
CA ARG A 272 -23.86 4.91 24.10
C ARG A 272 -23.91 6.31 24.72
N PRO A 273 -24.73 6.52 25.77
CA PRO A 273 -24.75 7.79 26.52
C PRO A 273 -23.35 8.23 26.95
N GLY A 274 -22.95 9.44 26.54
CA GLY A 274 -21.63 10.01 26.80
C GLY A 274 -20.46 9.41 26.00
N GLU A 275 -20.70 8.39 25.15
CA GLU A 275 -19.70 7.86 24.23
C GLU A 275 -19.43 8.86 23.11
N GLU A 276 -18.20 8.84 22.62
CA GLU A 276 -17.71 9.73 21.60
C GLU A 276 -16.85 8.99 20.59
N ARG A 277 -16.94 9.39 19.32
CA ARG A 277 -16.11 8.89 18.22
C ARG A 277 -15.64 10.03 17.33
N THR A 278 -14.44 9.88 16.78
CA THR A 278 -13.83 10.85 15.86
C THR A 278 -13.73 10.23 14.48
N PHE A 279 -14.10 11.00 13.45
CA PHE A 279 -13.98 10.64 12.05
C PHE A 279 -13.08 11.65 11.34
N VAL A 280 -12.12 11.15 10.58
CA VAL A 280 -11.11 11.97 9.90
C VAL A 280 -11.03 11.60 8.43
N THR A 281 -10.96 12.60 7.54
CA THR A 281 -10.62 12.43 6.12
C THR A 281 -9.80 13.62 5.64
N TYR A 282 -9.15 13.49 4.48
CA TYR A 282 -8.42 14.60 3.87
C TYR A 282 -8.91 14.87 2.46
N PHE A 283 -8.91 16.14 2.07
CA PHE A 283 -9.23 16.56 0.70
C PHE A 283 -8.44 17.82 0.33
N GLY A 284 -7.93 17.88 -0.90
CA GLY A 284 -7.14 19.00 -1.42
C GLY A 284 -6.56 18.74 -2.80
N LEU A 285 -5.43 19.38 -3.10
CA LEU A 285 -4.72 19.20 -4.37
C LEU A 285 -3.99 17.84 -4.42
N GLY A 286 -4.00 17.20 -5.59
CA GLY A 286 -3.42 15.88 -5.83
C GLY A 286 -2.00 15.87 -6.39
N TYR A 287 -1.30 17.00 -6.44
CA TYR A 287 0.03 17.09 -7.06
C TYR A 287 1.14 16.46 -6.22
N ALA A 288 1.04 16.51 -4.89
CA ALA A 288 2.07 16.07 -3.98
C ALA A 288 1.70 14.77 -3.25
N THR A 289 2.70 13.92 -2.98
CA THR A 289 2.57 12.87 -1.96
C THR A 289 3.02 13.45 -0.63
N SER A 290 2.19 13.31 0.42
CA SER A 290 2.39 14.04 1.67
C SER A 290 2.26 13.14 2.89
N ASP A 291 3.18 13.30 3.85
CA ASP A 291 3.06 12.78 5.22
C ASP A 291 2.60 13.94 6.13
N PHE A 292 1.36 13.84 6.60
CA PHE A 292 0.67 14.85 7.41
C PHE A 292 0.95 14.79 8.91
N THR A 293 1.75 13.82 9.39
CA THR A 293 1.96 13.60 10.83
C THR A 293 2.55 14.83 11.53
N TYR A 294 1.97 15.28 12.63
CA TYR A 294 2.54 16.38 13.42
C TYR A 294 4.03 16.13 13.79
N PRO A 295 4.96 17.11 13.74
CA PRO A 295 4.73 18.57 13.75
C PRO A 295 4.85 19.30 12.41
N TYR A 296 5.08 18.61 11.29
CA TYR A 296 5.27 19.25 9.97
C TYR A 296 4.75 18.35 8.86
N VAL A 297 4.34 18.93 7.74
CA VAL A 297 4.01 18.19 6.52
C VAL A 297 5.30 18.02 5.70
N LEU A 298 5.62 16.77 5.34
CA LEU A 298 6.61 16.50 4.28
C LEU A 298 5.84 16.22 3.00
N ALA A 299 5.92 17.11 2.02
CA ALA A 299 5.25 16.96 0.72
C ALA A 299 6.30 16.81 -0.39
N VAL A 300 6.01 15.96 -1.38
CA VAL A 300 6.93 15.66 -2.49
C VAL A 300 6.20 15.73 -3.82
N GLU A 301 6.71 16.55 -4.72
CA GLU A 301 6.20 16.73 -6.08
C GLU A 301 7.25 16.29 -7.10
N ALA A 302 6.78 15.65 -8.15
CA ALA A 302 7.53 15.30 -9.36
C ALA A 302 6.52 15.03 -10.49
N PRO A 303 6.94 15.17 -11.76
CA PRO A 303 6.17 14.69 -12.90
C PRO A 303 5.78 13.22 -12.70
N SER A 304 4.57 12.86 -13.13
CA SER A 304 4.11 11.47 -13.11
C SER A 304 4.86 10.62 -14.13
N ASP A 305 5.18 11.23 -15.27
CA ASP A 305 5.75 10.59 -16.44
C ASP A 305 6.77 11.52 -17.10
N ILE A 306 7.79 10.94 -17.72
CA ILE A 306 8.81 11.66 -18.48
C ILE A 306 8.53 11.53 -19.97
N ALA A 307 8.66 12.61 -20.74
CA ALA A 307 8.56 12.53 -22.20
C ALA A 307 9.77 11.80 -22.79
N PRO A 308 9.66 11.09 -23.93
CA PRO A 308 10.76 10.29 -24.49
C PRO A 308 12.05 11.08 -24.79
N ASP A 309 11.90 12.38 -25.05
CA ASP A 309 12.95 13.35 -25.39
C ASP A 309 13.33 14.27 -24.21
N GLN A 310 12.69 14.13 -23.05
CA GLN A 310 12.97 14.95 -21.89
C GLN A 310 14.23 14.49 -21.16
N GLU A 311 15.28 15.31 -21.22
CA GLU A 311 16.60 15.01 -20.64
C GLU A 311 16.68 15.23 -19.12
N GLU A 312 15.95 16.22 -18.60
CA GLU A 312 15.95 16.56 -17.17
C GLU A 312 14.53 16.85 -16.67
N PHE A 313 14.33 16.63 -15.38
CA PHE A 313 13.12 17.01 -14.65
C PHE A 313 13.44 17.43 -13.22
N GLU A 314 12.48 18.07 -12.57
CA GLU A 314 12.62 18.50 -11.19
C GLU A 314 11.85 17.58 -10.23
N ILE A 315 12.50 17.27 -9.12
CA ILE A 315 11.85 16.75 -7.92
C ILE A 315 11.87 17.87 -6.87
N ARG A 316 10.73 18.14 -6.25
CA ARG A 316 10.57 19.17 -5.22
C ARG A 316 10.13 18.52 -3.91
N GLY A 317 10.83 18.83 -2.84
CA GLY A 317 10.50 18.41 -1.48
C GLY A 317 10.21 19.62 -0.61
N TYR A 318 9.10 19.58 0.12
CA TYR A 318 8.62 20.66 0.96
C TYR A 318 8.53 20.21 2.41
N VAL A 319 8.98 21.07 3.33
CA VAL A 319 8.73 20.94 4.76
C VAL A 319 7.86 22.12 5.17
N PHE A 320 6.56 21.88 5.34
CA PHE A 320 5.60 22.89 5.79
C PHE A 320 5.36 22.74 7.30
N ASN A 321 5.69 23.78 8.05
CA ASN A 321 5.68 23.72 9.51
C ASN A 321 4.29 24.06 10.07
N VAL A 322 3.71 23.14 10.85
CA VAL A 322 2.39 23.34 11.51
C VAL A 322 2.49 23.33 13.03
N SER A 323 3.71 23.38 13.56
CA SER A 323 4.00 23.06 14.96
C SER A 323 3.67 24.15 15.99
N GLY A 324 3.39 25.38 15.54
CA GLY A 324 3.23 26.53 16.44
C GLY A 324 4.54 27.15 16.90
N LEU A 325 5.68 26.57 16.48
CA LEU A 325 7.03 27.00 16.84
C LEU A 325 7.93 26.95 15.60
N PRO A 326 9.04 27.71 15.54
CA PRO A 326 10.03 27.53 14.48
C PRO A 326 10.67 26.15 14.51
N LEU A 327 10.86 25.55 13.34
CA LEU A 327 11.72 24.38 13.14
C LEU A 327 13.14 24.84 12.78
N TYR A 328 14.13 24.09 13.26
CA TYR A 328 15.55 24.31 13.05
C TYR A 328 16.20 23.07 12.43
N ASP A 329 17.41 23.27 11.91
CA ASP A 329 18.23 22.24 11.28
C ASP A 329 17.50 21.45 10.20
N VAL A 330 16.53 22.10 9.53
CA VAL A 330 15.69 21.47 8.52
C VAL A 330 16.57 21.06 7.35
N SER A 331 16.57 19.77 7.05
CA SER A 331 17.33 19.19 5.96
C SER A 331 16.50 18.13 5.23
N LEU A 332 16.66 18.07 3.91
CA LEU A 332 16.06 17.04 3.08
C LEU A 332 17.14 16.25 2.34
N PHE A 333 16.85 14.98 2.08
CA PHE A 333 17.71 14.06 1.36
C PHE A 333 16.91 13.30 0.30
N LEU A 334 17.38 13.31 -0.95
CA LEU A 334 16.82 12.55 -2.06
C LEU A 334 17.60 11.25 -2.27
N SER A 335 16.90 10.12 -2.25
CA SER A 335 17.41 8.79 -2.62
C SER A 335 16.79 8.36 -3.94
N LEU A 336 17.62 8.22 -4.98
CA LEU A 336 17.20 7.78 -6.31
C LEU A 336 17.41 6.26 -6.50
N PRO A 337 16.51 5.57 -7.21
CA PRO A 337 16.71 4.19 -7.65
C PRO A 337 17.68 4.12 -8.84
N GLU A 338 18.13 2.90 -9.18
CA GLU A 338 18.78 2.66 -10.47
C GLU A 338 17.85 3.11 -11.62
N GLY A 339 18.42 3.71 -12.67
CA GLY A 339 17.66 4.32 -13.76
C GLY A 339 17.48 5.82 -13.65
N LEU A 340 17.74 6.41 -12.48
CA LEU A 340 17.70 7.86 -12.23
C LEU A 340 19.01 8.33 -11.61
N GLU A 341 19.47 9.50 -12.01
CA GLU A 341 20.65 10.14 -11.42
C GLU A 341 20.47 11.65 -11.27
N LEU A 342 21.22 12.24 -10.35
CA LEU A 342 21.27 13.69 -10.21
C LEU A 342 21.94 14.32 -11.42
N SER A 343 21.43 15.48 -11.85
CA SER A 343 22.08 16.30 -12.86
C SER A 343 23.45 16.80 -12.39
N ALA A 344 24.31 17.17 -13.34
CA ALA A 344 25.67 17.61 -13.04
C ALA A 344 25.68 18.81 -12.07
N GLY A 345 26.45 18.67 -10.99
CA GLY A 345 26.60 19.70 -9.95
C GLY A 345 25.51 19.69 -8.86
N GLU A 346 24.52 18.80 -8.95
CA GLU A 346 23.53 18.61 -7.88
C GLU A 346 24.04 17.73 -6.73
N THR A 347 23.44 17.93 -5.55
CA THR A 347 23.70 17.14 -4.35
C THR A 347 22.40 16.56 -3.78
N PRO A 348 22.41 15.31 -3.28
CA PRO A 348 21.19 14.69 -2.76
C PRO A 348 20.72 15.33 -1.45
N ALA A 349 21.63 15.83 -0.62
CA ALA A 349 21.31 16.54 0.61
C ALA A 349 21.13 18.04 0.37
N LYS A 350 20.08 18.63 0.95
CA LYS A 350 19.79 20.06 0.95
C LYS A 350 19.51 20.51 2.39
N TYR A 351 20.18 21.58 2.83
CA TYR A 351 19.99 22.17 4.14
C TYR A 351 19.20 23.48 4.00
N LEU A 352 18.05 23.55 4.65
CA LEU A 352 17.13 24.68 4.60
C LEU A 352 17.24 25.58 5.85
N GLY A 353 17.81 25.06 6.94
CA GLY A 353 18.01 25.82 8.17
C GLY A 353 16.74 25.98 8.98
N ARG A 354 16.26 27.21 9.14
CA ARG A 354 15.07 27.53 9.94
C ARG A 354 13.84 27.65 9.05
N VAL A 355 12.73 27.03 9.48
CA VAL A 355 11.40 27.18 8.87
C VAL A 355 10.45 27.65 9.96
N ASP A 356 9.87 28.84 9.80
CA ASP A 356 8.96 29.44 10.78
C ASP A 356 7.58 28.78 10.76
N ASP A 357 6.77 29.03 11.78
CA ASP A 357 5.41 28.48 11.86
C ASP A 357 4.57 28.93 10.66
N LEU A 358 3.79 27.99 10.09
CA LEU A 358 2.94 28.20 8.90
C LEU A 358 3.69 28.70 7.65
N THR A 359 4.99 28.43 7.56
CA THR A 359 5.79 28.66 6.37
C THR A 359 6.41 27.35 5.89
N GLU A 360 6.92 27.33 4.65
CA GLU A 360 7.63 26.18 4.10
C GLU A 360 9.08 26.45 3.73
N GLY A 361 9.89 25.42 3.92
CA GLY A 361 11.18 25.29 3.25
C GLY A 361 11.04 24.37 2.03
N VAL A 362 11.67 24.74 0.92
CA VAL A 362 11.68 23.96 -0.32
C VAL A 362 13.10 23.53 -0.71
N ALA A 363 13.24 22.26 -1.07
CA ALA A 363 14.40 21.70 -1.74
C ALA A 363 14.01 21.31 -3.17
N VAL A 364 14.85 21.68 -4.14
CA VAL A 364 14.68 21.31 -5.55
C VAL A 364 15.91 20.53 -6.00
N TRP A 365 15.68 19.41 -6.67
CA TRP A 365 16.72 18.60 -7.32
C TRP A 365 16.42 18.50 -8.80
N ARG A 366 17.44 18.73 -9.63
CA ARG A 366 17.42 18.35 -11.04
C ARG A 366 17.91 16.92 -11.19
N VAL A 367 17.11 16.12 -11.87
CA VAL A 367 17.28 14.69 -12.04
C VAL A 367 17.18 14.38 -13.52
N ARG A 368 17.93 13.39 -13.98
CA ARG A 368 17.86 12.87 -15.35
C ARG A 368 17.67 11.36 -15.34
N PRO A 369 16.88 10.81 -16.27
CA PRO A 369 16.85 9.38 -16.51
C PRO A 369 18.19 8.92 -17.13
N THR A 370 18.72 7.79 -16.67
CA THR A 370 19.89 7.13 -17.30
C THR A 370 19.50 6.36 -18.55
N TRP A 371 18.19 6.11 -18.73
CA TRP A 371 17.58 5.29 -19.79
C TRP A 371 17.91 3.79 -19.74
N GLU A 372 18.63 3.33 -18.71
CA GLU A 372 18.95 1.91 -18.50
C GLU A 372 17.79 1.12 -17.87
N ARG A 373 16.79 1.84 -17.34
CA ARG A 373 15.55 1.31 -16.76
C ARG A 373 14.38 2.12 -17.30
N SER A 374 13.25 1.45 -17.47
CA SER A 374 11.97 2.03 -17.89
C SER A 374 10.83 1.51 -17.02
N GLY A 375 9.68 2.14 -17.13
CA GLY A 375 8.53 1.92 -16.28
C GLY A 375 8.55 2.77 -15.01
N SER A 376 7.71 2.41 -14.05
CA SER A 376 7.59 3.15 -12.79
C SER A 376 8.82 2.95 -11.91
N LEU A 377 9.53 4.05 -11.61
CA LEU A 377 10.70 4.09 -10.75
C LEU A 377 10.37 4.84 -9.47
N THR A 378 10.46 4.17 -8.33
CA THR A 378 10.18 4.74 -7.01
C THR A 378 11.43 5.40 -6.42
N PHE A 379 11.36 6.69 -6.11
CA PHE A 379 12.38 7.41 -5.33
C PHE A 379 11.85 7.76 -3.94
N THR A 380 12.75 8.16 -3.04
CA THR A 380 12.39 8.54 -1.66
C THR A 380 12.98 9.90 -1.32
N VAL A 381 12.17 10.78 -0.74
CA VAL A 381 12.64 12.02 -0.09
C VAL A 381 12.46 11.87 1.41
N SER A 382 13.53 12.11 2.15
CA SER A 382 13.52 12.11 3.62
C SER A 382 13.78 13.50 4.15
N ALA A 383 13.12 13.87 5.25
CA ALA A 383 13.34 15.12 5.96
C ALA A 383 13.75 14.86 7.41
N ALA A 384 14.68 15.68 7.92
CA ALA A 384 15.03 15.73 9.34
C ALA A 384 14.89 17.16 9.84
N VAL A 385 14.28 17.33 11.01
CA VAL A 385 13.95 18.63 11.61
C VAL A 385 14.12 18.59 13.13
N THR A 386 14.32 19.76 13.74
CA THR A 386 14.37 19.94 15.21
C THR A 386 13.41 21.06 15.65
N PRO A 387 12.48 20.85 16.60
CA PRO A 387 12.09 19.56 17.17
C PRO A 387 11.23 18.75 16.19
N GLY A 388 11.42 17.44 16.15
CA GLY A 388 10.59 16.55 15.36
C GLY A 388 11.27 15.22 15.08
N LYS A 389 10.52 14.29 14.52
CA LYS A 389 11.08 13.05 13.99
C LYS A 389 11.36 13.21 12.50
N ALA A 390 12.37 12.49 12.03
CA ALA A 390 12.60 12.38 10.61
C ALA A 390 11.41 11.66 9.95
N LYS A 391 11.07 12.10 8.74
CA LYS A 391 10.03 11.52 7.89
C LYS A 391 10.61 11.11 6.55
N SER A 392 9.91 10.22 5.86
CA SER A 392 10.25 9.86 4.49
C SER A 392 8.98 9.64 3.69
N VAL A 393 8.94 10.18 2.48
CA VAL A 393 7.87 9.99 1.51
C VAL A 393 8.45 9.31 0.28
N ARG A 394 7.72 8.34 -0.25
CA ARG A 394 8.02 7.69 -1.53
C ARG A 394 7.14 8.26 -2.62
N ARG A 395 7.67 8.35 -3.82
CA ARG A 395 6.94 8.76 -5.01
C ARG A 395 7.51 8.08 -6.23
N GLU A 396 6.67 7.90 -7.24
CA GLU A 396 7.06 7.26 -8.50
C GLU A 396 7.11 8.28 -9.62
N VAL A 397 7.98 7.99 -10.59
CA VAL A 397 8.03 8.64 -11.89
C VAL A 397 8.13 7.53 -12.95
N CYS A 398 7.28 7.58 -13.96
CA CYS A 398 7.30 6.60 -15.05
C CYS A 398 8.23 7.07 -16.16
N ILE A 399 9.27 6.27 -16.41
CA ILE A 399 10.23 6.49 -17.49
C ILE A 399 9.80 5.71 -18.74
N PRO A 400 9.63 6.35 -19.91
CA PRO A 400 9.22 5.65 -21.11
C PRO A 400 10.30 4.67 -21.55
N ALA A 401 9.88 3.51 -22.05
CA ALA A 401 10.77 2.56 -22.68
C ALA A 401 11.34 3.09 -23.98
N ARG A 402 12.63 2.84 -24.19
CA ARG A 402 13.30 2.99 -25.48
C ARG A 402 13.27 1.66 -26.23
N ALA A 403 13.58 1.70 -27.52
CA ALA A 403 13.72 0.51 -28.37
C ALA A 403 14.95 -0.35 -28.01
N GLU A 404 15.47 -0.18 -26.79
CA GLU A 404 16.61 -0.88 -26.22
C GLU A 404 16.27 -1.33 -24.81
N ALA A 405 16.81 -2.48 -24.40
CA ALA A 405 16.71 -2.96 -23.03
C ALA A 405 17.94 -3.76 -22.62
N SER A 406 18.32 -3.62 -21.35
CA SER A 406 19.41 -4.39 -20.76
C SER A 406 18.96 -5.81 -20.42
N LEU A 407 19.76 -6.78 -20.82
CA LEU A 407 19.70 -8.17 -20.38
C LEU A 407 20.84 -8.46 -19.41
N VAL A 408 20.55 -9.23 -18.38
CA VAL A 408 21.58 -9.82 -17.51
C VAL A 408 21.94 -11.21 -18.01
N GLU A 409 23.06 -11.75 -17.53
CA GLU A 409 23.41 -13.14 -17.79
C GLU A 409 22.37 -14.09 -17.18
N GLY A 410 21.98 -15.13 -17.93
CA GLY A 410 21.01 -16.11 -17.46
C GLY A 410 19.62 -15.88 -18.04
N VAL A 411 18.59 -16.33 -17.31
CA VAL A 411 17.19 -16.27 -17.78
C VAL A 411 16.46 -15.06 -17.22
N GLN A 412 15.62 -14.47 -18.05
CA GLN A 412 14.68 -13.42 -17.66
C GLN A 412 13.44 -13.47 -18.54
N MET A 413 12.31 -13.00 -18.00
CA MET A 413 11.05 -12.93 -18.73
C MET A 413 10.80 -11.49 -19.17
N ILE A 414 10.71 -11.27 -20.47
CA ILE A 414 10.57 -9.95 -21.08
C ILE A 414 9.32 -9.87 -21.95
N ALA A 415 8.95 -8.64 -22.28
CA ALA A 415 7.97 -8.31 -23.31
C ALA A 415 8.55 -7.22 -24.21
N VAL A 416 8.05 -7.05 -25.44
CA VAL A 416 8.47 -5.96 -26.30
C VAL A 416 7.34 -4.93 -26.41
N PRO A 417 7.53 -3.70 -25.88
CA PRO A 417 6.50 -2.65 -25.88
C PRO A 417 6.42 -1.86 -27.21
N PHE A 418 6.88 -2.47 -28.30
CA PHE A 418 6.96 -1.89 -29.63
C PHE A 418 6.30 -2.82 -30.64
N LEU A 419 5.67 -2.23 -31.64
CA LEU A 419 5.25 -2.97 -32.82
C LEU A 419 6.49 -3.38 -33.61
N LEU A 420 6.71 -4.68 -33.74
CA LEU A 420 7.83 -5.25 -34.48
C LEU A 420 7.58 -5.16 -35.98
N SER A 421 8.61 -4.76 -36.73
CA SER A 421 8.57 -4.77 -38.20
C SER A 421 8.59 -6.21 -38.78
N ASP A 422 9.34 -7.10 -38.14
CA ASP A 422 9.30 -8.56 -38.33
C ASP A 422 8.88 -9.19 -36.99
N PRO A 423 7.77 -9.95 -36.91
CA PRO A 423 7.33 -10.55 -35.65
C PRO A 423 8.14 -11.79 -35.22
N ASP A 424 9.15 -12.19 -36.02
CA ASP A 424 10.14 -13.22 -35.67
C ASP A 424 11.22 -12.66 -34.73
N LEU A 425 11.20 -13.11 -33.47
CA LEU A 425 12.10 -12.65 -32.41
C LEU A 425 13.59 -12.75 -32.77
N GLY A 426 13.99 -13.79 -33.52
CA GLY A 426 15.39 -13.98 -33.91
C GLY A 426 15.88 -12.97 -34.94
N ARG A 427 14.96 -12.33 -35.68
CA ARG A 427 15.27 -11.26 -36.65
C ARG A 427 14.98 -9.87 -36.09
N ALA A 428 14.00 -9.76 -35.19
CA ALA A 428 13.55 -8.51 -34.61
C ALA A 428 14.52 -7.92 -33.57
N LEU A 429 15.17 -8.79 -32.79
CA LEU A 429 16.05 -8.38 -31.69
C LEU A 429 17.52 -8.54 -32.05
N ASP A 430 18.28 -7.45 -31.92
CA ASP A 430 19.73 -7.45 -32.04
C ASP A 430 20.39 -7.42 -30.66
N SER A 431 21.22 -8.41 -30.36
CA SER A 431 21.91 -8.57 -29.07
C SER A 431 23.36 -8.10 -29.09
N GLY A 432 23.81 -7.42 -30.15
CA GLY A 432 25.19 -6.94 -30.27
C GLY A 432 26.22 -8.08 -30.33
N GLY A 433 25.81 -9.25 -30.83
CA GLY A 433 26.66 -10.44 -30.97
C GLY A 433 26.66 -11.39 -29.76
N VAL A 434 25.95 -11.07 -28.68
CA VAL A 434 25.76 -12.01 -27.56
C VAL A 434 24.72 -13.06 -27.92
N THR A 435 25.04 -14.34 -27.70
CA THR A 435 24.09 -15.44 -27.93
C THR A 435 22.89 -15.30 -26.99
N ILE A 436 21.70 -15.20 -27.58
CA ILE A 436 20.42 -15.24 -26.86
C ILE A 436 19.56 -16.40 -27.33
N ARG A 437 18.80 -17.02 -26.42
CA ARG A 437 17.84 -18.10 -26.71
C ARG A 437 16.46 -17.72 -26.20
N PHE A 438 15.42 -18.17 -26.89
CA PHE A 438 14.04 -17.83 -26.55
C PHE A 438 13.22 -19.07 -26.15
N ALA A 439 12.33 -18.89 -25.19
CA ALA A 439 11.30 -19.88 -24.86
C ALA A 439 9.97 -19.18 -24.54
N ARG A 440 8.85 -19.81 -24.88
CA ARG A 440 7.51 -19.30 -24.56
C ARG A 440 6.60 -20.45 -24.19
N TRP A 441 5.78 -20.24 -23.18
CA TRP A 441 4.81 -21.21 -22.73
C TRP A 441 3.60 -21.24 -23.65
N ASN A 442 3.23 -22.43 -24.10
CA ASN A 442 1.99 -22.68 -24.80
C ASN A 442 0.91 -23.11 -23.78
N PRO A 443 -0.10 -22.27 -23.48
CA PRO A 443 -1.12 -22.60 -22.49
C PRO A 443 -1.98 -23.81 -22.88
N LEU A 444 -2.16 -24.07 -24.18
CA LEU A 444 -2.97 -25.18 -24.69
C LEU A 444 -2.29 -26.53 -24.48
N GLU A 445 -0.97 -26.57 -24.58
CA GLU A 445 -0.17 -27.79 -24.37
C GLU A 445 0.32 -27.94 -22.92
N GLY A 446 0.36 -26.85 -22.16
CA GLY A 446 0.95 -26.84 -20.82
C GLY A 446 2.45 -27.13 -20.84
N ALA A 447 3.17 -26.60 -21.84
CA ALA A 447 4.59 -26.82 -22.03
C ALA A 447 5.31 -25.63 -22.66
N TYR A 448 6.62 -25.54 -22.45
CA TYR A 448 7.47 -24.56 -23.14
C TYR A 448 7.77 -24.99 -24.57
N LYS A 449 7.65 -24.04 -25.49
CA LYS A 449 8.19 -24.07 -26.85
C LYS A 449 9.48 -23.27 -26.88
N PHE A 450 10.44 -23.71 -27.69
CA PHE A 450 11.76 -23.09 -27.80
C PHE A 450 11.98 -22.66 -29.25
N TYR A 451 12.51 -21.45 -29.46
CA TYR A 451 12.85 -20.99 -30.81
C TYR A 451 13.80 -21.97 -31.50
N PRO A 452 13.61 -22.31 -32.80
CA PRO A 452 12.74 -21.65 -33.78
C PRO A 452 11.33 -22.23 -33.94
N ASP A 453 10.73 -22.80 -32.89
CA ASP A 453 9.32 -23.24 -32.94
C ASP A 453 8.41 -22.09 -33.46
N PRO A 454 7.50 -22.35 -34.44
CA PRO A 454 6.63 -21.33 -35.03
C PRO A 454 5.77 -20.56 -34.03
N PHE A 455 5.54 -21.10 -32.84
CA PHE A 455 4.85 -20.40 -31.76
C PHE A 455 5.57 -19.12 -31.28
N LEU A 456 6.86 -18.98 -31.59
CA LEU A 456 7.69 -17.81 -31.27
C LEU A 456 7.99 -16.90 -32.48
N THR A 457 7.46 -17.21 -33.67
CA THR A 457 7.74 -16.43 -34.90
C THR A 457 6.64 -15.41 -35.26
N ASN A 458 5.65 -15.23 -34.40
CA ASN A 458 4.54 -14.29 -34.60
C ASN A 458 4.21 -13.54 -33.29
N LEU A 459 5.21 -12.93 -32.66
CA LEU A 459 5.00 -12.21 -31.41
C LEU A 459 4.30 -10.87 -31.67
N ARG A 460 3.32 -10.54 -30.82
CA ARG A 460 2.61 -9.27 -30.85
C ARG A 460 2.83 -8.48 -29.56
N PRO A 461 2.72 -7.14 -29.60
CA PRO A 461 2.66 -6.34 -28.38
C PRO A 461 1.64 -6.90 -27.39
N GLY A 462 1.97 -6.84 -26.10
CA GLY A 462 1.15 -7.41 -25.04
C GLY A 462 1.47 -8.87 -24.69
N GLN A 463 2.34 -9.54 -25.46
CA GLN A 463 2.80 -10.90 -25.19
C GLN A 463 4.22 -10.89 -24.59
N ALA A 464 4.47 -11.80 -23.65
CA ALA A 464 5.78 -12.00 -23.05
C ALA A 464 6.37 -13.38 -23.39
N PHE A 465 7.68 -13.50 -23.20
CA PHE A 465 8.47 -14.69 -23.45
C PHE A 465 9.75 -14.67 -22.59
N TRP A 466 10.40 -15.82 -22.49
CA TRP A 466 11.70 -15.96 -21.84
C TRP A 466 12.83 -15.69 -22.80
N VAL A 467 13.84 -14.99 -22.31
CA VAL A 467 15.16 -14.87 -22.93
C VAL A 467 16.20 -15.49 -22.01
N LYS A 468 17.15 -16.22 -22.59
CA LYS A 468 18.39 -16.61 -21.93
C LYS A 468 19.57 -15.96 -22.63
N ALA A 469 20.30 -15.07 -21.97
CA ALA A 469 21.54 -14.48 -22.47
C ALA A 469 22.77 -15.21 -21.90
N GLU A 470 23.80 -15.39 -22.72
CA GLU A 470 25.07 -16.02 -22.30
C GLU A 470 26.04 -15.03 -21.60
N ALA A 471 25.77 -13.72 -21.71
CA ALA A 471 26.47 -12.65 -21.01
C ALA A 471 25.52 -11.43 -20.89
N PRO A 472 25.78 -10.47 -19.98
CA PRO A 472 25.03 -9.21 -19.96
C PRO A 472 25.18 -8.48 -21.30
N THR A 473 24.08 -7.95 -21.83
CA THR A 473 24.06 -7.24 -23.13
C THR A 473 22.91 -6.24 -23.20
N ILE A 474 22.94 -5.33 -24.17
CA ILE A 474 21.79 -4.50 -24.55
C ILE A 474 21.17 -5.11 -25.80
N ILE A 475 19.87 -5.40 -25.74
CA ILE A 475 19.11 -5.75 -26.93
C ILE A 475 18.47 -4.51 -27.53
N SER A 476 18.42 -4.43 -28.86
CA SER A 476 17.70 -3.38 -29.59
C SER A 476 16.64 -3.97 -30.51
N VAL A 477 15.53 -3.24 -30.70
CA VAL A 477 14.44 -3.61 -31.60
C VAL A 477 14.69 -3.02 -32.98
N ARG A 478 14.79 -3.87 -34.00
CA ARG A 478 14.97 -3.43 -35.39
C ARG A 478 13.66 -2.89 -35.97
N GLY A 479 13.63 -1.59 -36.25
CA GLY A 479 12.47 -0.92 -36.87
C GLY A 479 11.20 -0.93 -35.99
N GLY A 480 11.36 -0.95 -34.66
CA GLY A 480 10.23 -0.94 -33.73
C GLY A 480 9.60 0.45 -33.60
N ASN A 481 8.27 0.52 -33.74
CA ASN A 481 7.49 1.74 -33.51
C ASN A 481 6.66 1.61 -32.23
N SER A 482 6.58 2.67 -31.42
CA SER A 482 5.66 2.68 -30.28
C SER A 482 4.22 2.70 -30.76
N LEU A 483 3.33 2.01 -30.04
CA LEU A 483 1.90 2.11 -30.31
C LEU A 483 1.35 3.51 -29.94
N PRO A 484 0.27 3.97 -30.61
CA PRO A 484 -0.46 5.14 -30.16
C PRO A 484 -0.93 4.98 -28.72
N LEU A 485 -0.73 6.01 -27.91
CA LEU A 485 -1.02 5.97 -26.46
C LEU A 485 -2.52 6.17 -26.15
N ASP A 486 -3.29 6.64 -27.12
CA ASP A 486 -4.72 6.92 -27.05
C ASP A 486 -5.61 5.75 -27.49
N THR A 487 -5.00 4.61 -27.85
CA THR A 487 -5.69 3.46 -28.45
C THR A 487 -5.62 2.26 -27.52
N GLU A 488 -6.75 1.60 -27.25
CA GLU A 488 -6.79 0.36 -26.47
C GLU A 488 -6.14 -0.82 -27.25
N VAL A 489 -5.51 -1.75 -26.53
CA VAL A 489 -4.86 -2.93 -27.13
C VAL A 489 -5.49 -4.21 -26.60
N LEU A 490 -5.99 -5.05 -27.52
CA LEU A 490 -6.58 -6.35 -27.20
C LEU A 490 -5.52 -7.46 -27.27
N VAL A 491 -5.30 -8.15 -26.15
CA VAL A 491 -4.36 -9.26 -26.03
C VAL A 491 -5.12 -10.57 -25.83
N PRO A 492 -5.09 -11.51 -26.80
CA PRO A 492 -5.73 -12.81 -26.64
C PRO A 492 -4.98 -13.66 -25.62
N VAL A 493 -5.73 -14.30 -24.73
CA VAL A 493 -5.22 -15.21 -23.69
C VAL A 493 -6.06 -16.48 -23.63
N GLU A 494 -5.41 -17.60 -23.36
CA GLU A 494 -6.05 -18.91 -23.31
C GLU A 494 -6.35 -19.34 -21.88
N ARG A 495 -7.26 -20.28 -21.68
CA ARG A 495 -7.44 -20.90 -20.36
C ARG A 495 -6.11 -21.50 -19.86
N GLY A 496 -5.69 -21.12 -18.66
CA GLY A 496 -4.45 -21.56 -18.03
C GLY A 496 -3.49 -20.40 -17.76
N TRP A 497 -2.20 -20.72 -17.67
CA TRP A 497 -1.15 -19.73 -17.46
C TRP A 497 -0.74 -19.09 -18.77
N ASN A 498 -0.72 -17.75 -18.82
CA ASN A 498 -0.35 -16.96 -20.00
C ASN A 498 0.79 -16.01 -19.67
N GLN A 499 1.71 -15.83 -20.63
CA GLN A 499 2.76 -14.83 -20.56
C GLN A 499 2.29 -13.55 -21.27
N ILE A 500 2.07 -12.49 -20.49
CA ILE A 500 1.61 -11.18 -20.94
C ILE A 500 2.66 -10.10 -20.65
N GLY A 501 2.59 -8.96 -21.33
CA GLY A 501 3.46 -7.82 -21.08
C GLY A 501 2.74 -6.50 -21.33
N CYS A 502 3.34 -5.38 -20.94
CA CYS A 502 2.81 -4.08 -21.30
C CYS A 502 3.03 -3.84 -22.81
N PRO A 503 1.98 -3.49 -23.59
CA PRO A 503 2.12 -3.19 -25.01
C PRO A 503 2.61 -1.76 -25.28
N TYR A 504 2.59 -0.87 -24.28
CA TYR A 504 3.00 0.52 -24.41
C TYR A 504 4.39 0.78 -23.83
N ILE A 505 4.97 1.92 -24.19
CA ILE A 505 6.24 2.39 -23.64
C ILE A 505 6.12 2.95 -22.22
N TYR A 506 4.90 3.15 -21.71
CA TYR A 506 4.62 3.55 -20.33
C TYR A 506 4.03 2.38 -19.54
N SER A 507 4.12 2.44 -18.21
CA SER A 507 3.52 1.40 -17.35
C SER A 507 2.01 1.51 -17.34
N VAL A 508 1.32 0.37 -17.26
CA VAL A 508 -0.14 0.31 -17.07
C VAL A 508 -0.46 -0.34 -15.72
N PRO A 509 -1.22 0.30 -14.82
CA PRO A 509 -1.61 -0.34 -13.56
C PRO A 509 -2.49 -1.57 -13.80
N TRP A 510 -2.18 -2.68 -13.16
CA TRP A 510 -2.81 -3.97 -13.41
C TRP A 510 -4.34 -3.98 -13.26
N GLY A 511 -4.85 -3.27 -12.26
CA GLY A 511 -6.28 -3.13 -11.94
C GLY A 511 -7.08 -2.45 -13.04
N THR A 512 -6.42 -1.65 -13.89
CA THR A 512 -7.07 -0.94 -15.01
C THR A 512 -7.30 -1.83 -16.22
N ILE A 513 -6.75 -3.05 -16.24
CA ILE A 513 -7.00 -4.00 -17.32
C ILE A 513 -8.46 -4.45 -17.26
N GLU A 514 -9.11 -4.49 -18.43
CA GLU A 514 -10.45 -5.05 -18.56
C GLU A 514 -10.39 -6.42 -19.24
N VAL A 515 -11.43 -7.22 -19.04
CA VAL A 515 -11.55 -8.55 -19.60
C VAL A 515 -12.78 -8.63 -20.47
N TYR A 516 -12.60 -9.06 -21.72
CA TYR A 516 -13.68 -9.30 -22.66
C TYR A 516 -13.89 -10.80 -22.89
N TYR A 517 -15.08 -11.28 -22.56
CA TYR A 517 -15.47 -12.67 -22.71
C TYR A 517 -16.95 -12.79 -23.13
N ARG A 518 -17.20 -13.50 -24.24
CA ARG A 518 -18.56 -13.79 -24.77
C ARG A 518 -19.48 -12.56 -24.94
N GLY A 519 -18.93 -11.44 -25.43
CA GLY A 519 -19.72 -10.23 -25.66
C GLY A 519 -19.81 -9.29 -24.46
N GLU A 520 -19.31 -9.70 -23.29
CA GLU A 520 -19.30 -8.89 -22.09
C GLU A 520 -17.89 -8.33 -21.81
N ARG A 521 -17.81 -7.03 -21.55
CA ARG A 521 -16.63 -6.32 -21.05
C ARG A 521 -16.79 -6.12 -19.54
N ARG A 522 -15.78 -6.48 -18.75
CA ARG A 522 -15.77 -6.33 -17.29
C ARG A 522 -14.45 -5.73 -16.83
N SER A 523 -14.48 -4.92 -15.78
CA SER A 523 -13.25 -4.54 -15.06
C SER A 523 -12.51 -5.77 -14.54
N LEU A 524 -11.21 -5.66 -14.24
CA LEU A 524 -10.45 -6.77 -13.65
C LEU A 524 -11.15 -7.33 -12.41
N ALA A 525 -11.60 -6.45 -11.50
CA ALA A 525 -12.27 -6.86 -10.26
C ALA A 525 -13.56 -7.65 -10.54
N GLU A 526 -14.39 -7.17 -11.47
CA GLU A 526 -15.62 -7.87 -11.87
C GLU A 526 -15.32 -9.21 -12.56
N ALA A 527 -14.28 -9.28 -13.39
CA ALA A 527 -13.84 -10.50 -14.05
C ALA A 527 -13.28 -11.54 -13.07
N VAL A 528 -12.57 -11.10 -12.03
CA VAL A 528 -12.09 -11.95 -10.93
C VAL A 528 -13.27 -12.51 -10.14
N ARG A 529 -14.25 -11.67 -9.76
CA ARG A 529 -15.49 -12.11 -9.09
C ARG A 529 -16.32 -13.07 -9.95
N ALA A 530 -16.31 -12.87 -11.27
CA ALA A 530 -16.95 -13.76 -12.25
C ALA A 530 -16.21 -15.09 -12.45
N GLY A 531 -15.01 -15.23 -11.88
CA GLY A 531 -14.17 -16.40 -12.04
C GLY A 531 -13.56 -16.54 -13.44
N TRP A 532 -13.42 -15.44 -14.19
CA TRP A 532 -12.82 -15.45 -15.54
C TRP A 532 -11.29 -15.44 -15.49
N ILE A 533 -10.71 -14.78 -14.49
CA ILE A 533 -9.27 -14.57 -14.33
C ILE A 533 -8.90 -14.55 -12.84
N ARG A 534 -7.64 -14.80 -12.51
CA ARG A 534 -7.09 -14.55 -11.16
C ARG A 534 -6.57 -13.11 -11.08
N SER A 535 -6.66 -12.50 -9.89
CA SER A 535 -6.12 -11.15 -9.65
C SER A 535 -4.59 -11.13 -9.57
N THR A 536 -3.94 -12.26 -9.29
CA THR A 536 -2.49 -12.28 -9.08
C THR A 536 -1.71 -12.30 -10.40
N ILE A 537 -0.71 -11.42 -10.51
CA ILE A 537 0.31 -11.44 -11.56
C ILE A 537 1.68 -11.77 -10.97
N PHE A 538 2.54 -12.42 -11.75
CA PHE A 538 3.91 -12.76 -11.36
C PHE A 538 4.91 -12.23 -12.37
N TRP A 539 6.09 -11.80 -11.94
CA TRP A 539 7.21 -11.50 -12.82
C TRP A 539 8.48 -12.12 -12.27
N PHE A 540 9.46 -12.34 -13.14
CA PHE A 540 10.73 -12.94 -12.74
C PHE A 540 11.74 -11.85 -12.37
N ASP A 541 12.33 -11.95 -11.18
CA ASP A 541 13.47 -11.13 -10.78
C ASP A 541 14.76 -11.91 -11.08
N PRO A 542 15.53 -11.51 -12.10
CA PRO A 542 16.71 -12.25 -12.51
C PRO A 542 17.88 -12.13 -11.51
N GLU A 543 17.92 -11.09 -10.68
CA GLU A 543 18.94 -10.95 -9.63
C GLU A 543 18.68 -11.94 -8.48
N ARG A 544 17.41 -12.10 -8.10
CA ARG A 544 17.01 -13.08 -7.07
C ARG A 544 16.95 -14.51 -7.61
N GLY A 545 16.70 -14.65 -8.92
CA GLY A 545 16.46 -15.91 -9.59
C GLY A 545 15.14 -16.57 -9.20
N SER A 546 14.12 -15.78 -8.86
CA SER A 546 12.80 -16.26 -8.37
C SER A 546 11.66 -15.36 -8.85
N TYR A 547 10.42 -15.83 -8.70
CA TYR A 547 9.25 -15.03 -9.00
C TYR A 547 8.95 -14.04 -7.88
N LEU A 548 8.54 -12.85 -8.28
CA LEU A 548 7.81 -11.90 -7.45
C LEU A 548 6.35 -11.86 -7.92
N TRP A 549 5.44 -11.48 -7.04
CA TRP A 549 4.01 -11.43 -7.38
C TRP A 549 3.27 -10.35 -6.63
N SER A 550 2.15 -9.91 -7.18
CA SER A 550 1.23 -8.98 -6.54
C SER A 550 -0.19 -9.29 -6.96
N SER A 551 -1.14 -9.01 -6.08
CA SER A 551 -2.57 -9.01 -6.41
C SER A 551 -3.19 -7.62 -6.33
N GLU A 552 -2.37 -6.60 -6.03
CA GLU A 552 -2.81 -5.22 -5.93
C GLU A 552 -3.05 -4.65 -7.33
N GLY A 553 -4.20 -3.99 -7.52
CA GLY A 553 -4.56 -3.41 -8.80
C GLY A 553 -3.71 -2.20 -9.18
N ASP A 554 -3.01 -1.60 -8.22
CA ASP A 554 -2.12 -0.47 -8.47
C ASP A 554 -0.77 -0.93 -9.09
N THR A 555 -0.45 -2.23 -9.00
CA THR A 555 0.83 -2.79 -9.44
C THR A 555 1.12 -2.44 -10.92
N PRO A 556 2.23 -1.74 -11.21
CA PRO A 556 2.52 -1.29 -12.56
C PRO A 556 3.01 -2.45 -13.43
N LEU A 557 2.33 -2.68 -14.56
CA LEU A 557 2.86 -3.48 -15.66
C LEU A 557 3.92 -2.66 -16.39
N SER A 558 5.16 -2.74 -15.93
CA SER A 558 6.29 -2.06 -16.54
C SER A 558 6.58 -2.57 -17.97
N PRO A 559 6.93 -1.68 -18.92
CA PRO A 559 7.45 -2.07 -20.23
C PRO A 559 8.73 -2.91 -20.10
N TRP A 560 9.06 -3.66 -21.15
CA TRP A 560 10.16 -4.63 -21.18
C TRP A 560 10.10 -5.80 -20.19
N ARG A 561 9.24 -5.74 -19.18
CA ARG A 561 9.01 -6.84 -18.24
C ARG A 561 7.89 -7.74 -18.73
N GLY A 562 8.13 -9.05 -18.64
CA GLY A 562 7.08 -10.05 -18.84
C GLY A 562 6.42 -10.44 -17.53
N TYR A 563 5.13 -10.78 -17.61
CA TYR A 563 4.30 -11.20 -16.49
C TYR A 563 3.58 -12.52 -16.79
N TRP A 564 3.33 -13.29 -15.75
CA TRP A 564 2.37 -14.39 -15.77
C TRP A 564 1.03 -13.91 -15.24
N VAL A 565 -0.04 -14.37 -15.88
CA VAL A 565 -1.40 -14.30 -15.35
C VAL A 565 -2.10 -15.63 -15.56
N LYS A 566 -2.93 -16.04 -14.59
CA LYS A 566 -3.77 -17.23 -14.72
C LYS A 566 -5.17 -16.84 -15.13
N VAL A 567 -5.60 -17.39 -16.26
CA VAL A 567 -6.92 -17.17 -16.84
C VAL A 567 -7.74 -18.45 -16.74
N MET A 568 -9.01 -18.33 -16.39
CA MET A 568 -9.91 -19.47 -16.15
C MET A 568 -10.76 -19.81 -17.37
N VAL A 569 -10.91 -18.87 -18.30
CA VAL A 569 -11.62 -18.99 -19.58
C VAL A 569 -10.78 -18.34 -20.68
N SER A 570 -10.74 -18.88 -21.90
CA SER A 570 -10.08 -18.18 -23.01
C SER A 570 -10.83 -16.87 -23.32
N CYS A 571 -10.13 -15.75 -23.32
CA CYS A 571 -10.70 -14.40 -23.39
C CYS A 571 -9.70 -13.40 -23.98
N HIS A 572 -10.06 -12.11 -24.01
CA HIS A 572 -9.14 -11.03 -24.33
C HIS A 572 -8.92 -10.15 -23.11
N LEU A 573 -7.67 -9.80 -22.85
CA LEU A 573 -7.32 -8.69 -21.96
C LEU A 573 -7.34 -7.41 -22.78
N ILE A 574 -7.94 -6.36 -22.25
CA ILE A 574 -7.98 -5.03 -22.85
C ILE A 574 -7.05 -4.15 -22.02
N PHE A 575 -5.95 -3.73 -22.65
CA PHE A 575 -5.10 -2.68 -22.12
C PHE A 575 -5.72 -1.34 -22.49
N PRO A 576 -6.07 -0.49 -21.52
CA PRO A 576 -6.67 0.81 -21.81
C PRO A 576 -5.63 1.78 -22.39
N PRO A 577 -6.08 2.86 -23.04
CA PRO A 577 -5.22 3.99 -23.38
C PRO A 577 -4.44 4.49 -22.16
N ILE A 578 -3.22 4.99 -22.39
CA ILE A 578 -2.39 5.57 -21.33
C ILE A 578 -3.04 6.87 -20.84
N GLN A 579 -3.26 6.94 -19.53
CA GLN A 579 -3.65 8.15 -18.85
C GLN A 579 -2.51 8.62 -17.96
N PHE A 580 -1.94 9.79 -18.29
CA PHE A 580 -0.88 10.44 -17.53
C PHE A 580 -1.46 11.08 -16.27
N ILE A 581 -1.70 10.24 -15.25
CA ILE A 581 -2.21 10.66 -13.95
C ILE A 581 -1.14 10.32 -12.92
N PRO A 582 -0.81 11.23 -11.99
CA PRO A 582 0.12 10.98 -10.90
C PRO A 582 -0.20 9.68 -10.19
N TYR A 583 0.62 8.66 -10.42
CA TYR A 583 0.56 7.43 -9.67
C TYR A 583 1.22 7.68 -8.31
N MET A 584 0.43 7.57 -7.25
CA MET A 584 0.91 7.76 -5.90
C MET A 584 1.02 6.39 -5.24
N ALA A 585 2.20 5.79 -5.32
CA ALA A 585 2.51 4.65 -4.47
C ALA A 585 2.57 5.13 -3.02
N GLU A 586 1.53 4.82 -2.24
CA GLU A 586 1.61 4.88 -0.78
C GLU A 586 2.04 3.50 -0.24
N GLU A 587 2.65 3.51 0.94
CA GLU A 587 3.09 2.34 1.72
C GLU A 587 2.06 1.18 1.63
N GLU A 588 2.39 -0.08 1.34
CA GLU A 588 3.40 -0.92 1.98
C GLU A 588 3.65 -2.23 1.17
N ALA A 589 4.89 -2.45 0.72
CA ALA A 589 5.26 -3.70 0.02
C ALA A 589 5.28 -4.96 0.92
N LEU A 590 5.02 -4.84 2.23
CA LEU A 590 4.87 -5.99 3.15
C LEU A 590 3.43 -6.15 3.67
N GLU A 591 2.67 -5.07 3.87
CA GLU A 591 1.24 -5.14 4.19
C GLU A 591 0.45 -5.81 3.05
N ALA A 592 0.86 -5.60 1.79
CA ALA A 592 0.22 -6.19 0.60
C ALA A 592 0.12 -7.73 0.62
N TYR A 593 0.93 -8.41 1.45
CA TYR A 593 0.90 -9.87 1.58
C TYR A 593 0.14 -10.36 2.82
N ARG A 594 -0.28 -9.45 3.71
CA ARG A 594 -1.05 -9.80 4.91
C ARG A 594 -2.48 -10.19 4.57
N LEU A 595 -3.03 -11.08 5.39
CA LEU A 595 -4.45 -11.42 5.31
C LEU A 595 -5.29 -10.36 6.03
N PRO A 596 -6.48 -10.02 5.52
CA PRO A 596 -7.45 -9.19 6.26
C PRO A 596 -7.82 -9.79 7.62
N GLU A 597 -7.84 -11.12 7.69
CA GLU A 597 -8.17 -11.92 8.86
C GLU A 597 -7.30 -13.19 8.88
N GLY A 598 -6.72 -13.53 10.05
CA GLY A 598 -5.93 -14.73 10.25
C GLY A 598 -4.45 -14.42 10.47
N TRP A 599 -3.58 -15.31 10.01
CA TRP A 599 -2.13 -15.14 10.12
C TRP A 599 -1.39 -15.79 8.95
N THR A 600 -0.25 -15.23 8.60
CA THR A 600 0.67 -15.76 7.59
C THR A 600 2.10 -15.80 8.10
N VAL A 601 2.90 -16.71 7.55
CA VAL A 601 4.33 -16.84 7.81
C VAL A 601 5.05 -17.02 6.48
N ALA A 602 6.05 -16.17 6.24
CA ALA A 602 6.95 -16.33 5.11
C ALA A 602 7.91 -17.50 5.32
N LEU A 603 8.04 -18.34 4.30
CA LEU A 603 9.04 -19.39 4.18
C LEU A 603 9.95 -19.06 3.00
N CYS A 604 11.26 -19.13 3.20
CA CYS A 604 12.23 -18.77 2.17
C CYS A 604 13.19 -19.94 1.93
N ALA A 605 13.45 -20.28 0.67
CA ALA A 605 14.52 -21.19 0.28
C ALA A 605 15.67 -20.40 -0.35
N SER A 606 16.92 -20.74 -0.01
CA SER A 606 18.10 -20.18 -0.65
C SER A 606 19.20 -21.21 -0.86
N GLN A 607 19.97 -21.00 -1.92
CA GLN A 607 21.14 -21.80 -2.27
C GLN A 607 22.09 -20.96 -3.13
N LYS A 608 23.39 -20.91 -2.79
CA LYS A 608 24.45 -20.23 -3.57
C LYS A 608 24.05 -18.82 -4.09
N GLY A 609 23.52 -17.98 -3.21
CA GLY A 609 23.13 -16.59 -3.54
C GLY A 609 21.75 -16.44 -4.19
N LYS A 610 21.19 -17.49 -4.80
CA LYS A 610 19.80 -17.50 -5.28
C LYS A 610 18.83 -17.66 -4.11
N ARG A 611 17.69 -16.97 -4.18
CA ARG A 611 16.71 -16.97 -3.10
C ARG A 611 15.29 -16.87 -3.64
N ASP A 612 14.44 -17.77 -3.17
CA ASP A 612 13.00 -17.70 -3.31
C ASP A 612 12.39 -17.37 -1.94
N ALA A 613 11.71 -16.22 -1.84
CA ALA A 613 11.35 -15.60 -0.56
C ALA A 613 9.88 -15.23 -0.41
N LEU A 614 9.09 -15.24 -1.50
CA LEU A 614 7.68 -14.83 -1.48
C LEU A 614 6.75 -16.05 -1.46
N ASN A 615 7.03 -16.95 -0.52
CA ASN A 615 6.21 -18.11 -0.24
C ASN A 615 5.62 -18.02 1.16
N PHE A 616 4.31 -18.18 1.27
CA PHE A 616 3.60 -17.97 2.54
C PHE A 616 2.72 -19.17 2.88
N PHE A 617 2.75 -19.58 4.14
CA PHE A 617 1.75 -20.49 4.70
C PHE A 617 1.01 -19.78 5.82
N GLY A 618 -0.26 -20.14 6.01
CA GLY A 618 -1.07 -19.45 7.00
C GLY A 618 -2.40 -20.14 7.25
N ALA A 619 -3.19 -19.53 8.14
CA ALA A 619 -4.56 -19.94 8.36
C ALA A 619 -5.46 -18.74 8.59
N SER A 620 -6.71 -18.87 8.13
CA SER A 620 -7.78 -17.90 8.35
C SER A 620 -9.07 -18.64 8.73
N PRO A 621 -9.87 -18.13 9.68
CA PRO A 621 -11.22 -18.63 9.95
C PRO A 621 -12.12 -18.63 8.71
N SER A 622 -11.93 -17.64 7.83
CA SER A 622 -12.67 -17.48 6.56
C SER A 622 -12.14 -18.33 5.40
N ALA A 623 -10.96 -18.96 5.55
CA ALA A 623 -10.41 -19.85 4.53
C ALA A 623 -11.10 -21.22 4.51
N SER A 624 -10.87 -21.95 3.43
CA SER A 624 -11.35 -23.31 3.20
C SER A 624 -10.18 -24.30 3.13
N ASP A 625 -10.50 -25.61 3.17
CA ASP A 625 -9.50 -26.65 2.94
C ASP A 625 -9.26 -26.93 1.43
N GLY A 626 -10.02 -26.25 0.55
CA GLY A 626 -9.87 -26.29 -0.91
C GLY A 626 -9.30 -24.98 -1.45
N LEU A 627 -9.11 -24.89 -2.77
CA LEU A 627 -8.61 -23.67 -3.40
C LEU A 627 -9.61 -22.52 -3.21
N ASP A 628 -9.15 -21.42 -2.61
CA ASP A 628 -9.96 -20.24 -2.33
C ASP A 628 -9.20 -18.92 -2.59
N PRO A 629 -9.83 -17.74 -2.43
CA PRO A 629 -9.17 -16.45 -2.70
C PRO A 629 -7.98 -16.11 -1.81
N PHE A 630 -7.75 -16.83 -0.71
CA PHE A 630 -6.59 -16.64 0.15
C PHE A 630 -5.37 -17.41 -0.37
N ASP A 631 -5.57 -18.41 -1.22
CA ASP A 631 -4.49 -19.12 -1.88
C ASP A 631 -3.95 -18.34 -3.09
N VAL A 632 -2.66 -18.51 -3.36
CA VAL A 632 -2.01 -17.96 -4.55
C VAL A 632 -1.36 -19.11 -5.30
N GLU A 633 -1.95 -19.47 -6.44
CA GLU A 633 -1.41 -20.52 -7.32
C GLU A 633 -0.11 -20.06 -7.97
N GLU A 634 0.86 -20.98 -8.09
CA GLU A 634 2.18 -20.66 -8.64
C GLU A 634 2.23 -20.87 -10.16
N PRO A 635 2.85 -19.96 -10.93
CA PRO A 635 3.05 -20.11 -12.36
C PRO A 635 4.01 -21.27 -12.71
N PRO A 636 4.11 -21.66 -14.01
CA PRO A 636 5.10 -22.61 -14.46
C PRO A 636 6.52 -22.15 -14.08
N LEU A 637 7.37 -23.09 -13.68
CA LEU A 637 8.77 -22.79 -13.35
C LEU A 637 9.49 -22.16 -14.54
N PRO A 638 10.49 -21.28 -14.33
CA PRO A 638 11.33 -20.77 -15.41
C PRO A 638 11.95 -21.93 -16.22
N PRO A 639 12.23 -21.74 -17.52
CA PRO A 639 12.82 -22.77 -18.38
C PRO A 639 14.26 -23.14 -18.01
N ALA A 640 14.87 -22.50 -17.01
CA ALA A 640 16.19 -22.83 -16.50
C ALA A 640 16.21 -23.03 -14.97
N SER A 641 17.27 -23.70 -14.53
CA SER A 641 17.60 -24.08 -13.17
C SER A 641 17.63 -22.93 -12.14
N THR A 642 16.61 -22.85 -11.29
CA THR A 642 16.53 -21.96 -10.12
C THR A 642 16.28 -22.74 -8.82
N VAL A 643 16.47 -22.07 -7.69
CA VAL A 643 15.90 -22.54 -6.41
C VAL A 643 14.42 -22.17 -6.45
N ALA A 644 13.54 -23.14 -6.28
CA ALA A 644 12.10 -22.92 -6.23
C ALA A 644 11.54 -23.56 -4.96
N LEU A 645 10.79 -22.79 -4.19
CA LEU A 645 10.02 -23.23 -3.04
C LEU A 645 8.55 -23.04 -3.36
N ARG A 646 7.74 -24.05 -3.04
CA ARG A 646 6.29 -23.98 -3.23
C ARG A 646 5.54 -24.87 -2.28
N PHE A 647 4.28 -24.56 -2.05
CA PHE A 647 3.38 -25.44 -1.31
C PHE A 647 2.61 -26.35 -2.26
N ILE A 648 2.51 -27.62 -1.89
CA ILE A 648 1.82 -28.63 -2.67
C ILE A 648 0.54 -29.02 -1.94
N ARG A 649 -0.59 -28.65 -2.55
CA ARG A 649 -1.91 -29.08 -2.08
C ARG A 649 -2.46 -30.18 -2.98
N THR A 650 -2.85 -31.30 -2.37
CA THR A 650 -3.50 -32.39 -3.12
C THR A 650 -5.01 -32.19 -3.06
N THR A 651 -5.64 -32.01 -4.21
CA THR A 651 -7.09 -31.83 -4.35
C THR A 651 -7.69 -32.98 -5.16
N ARG A 652 -9.03 -33.05 -5.24
CA ARG A 652 -9.71 -34.02 -6.13
C ARG A 652 -9.34 -33.84 -7.61
N ALA A 653 -8.94 -32.63 -8.01
CA ALA A 653 -8.55 -32.29 -9.38
C ALA A 653 -7.07 -32.54 -9.67
N GLY A 654 -6.28 -32.97 -8.68
CA GLY A 654 -4.83 -33.20 -8.79
C GLY A 654 -4.02 -32.39 -7.80
N ARG A 655 -2.69 -32.33 -8.02
CA ARG A 655 -1.75 -31.57 -7.18
C ARG A 655 -1.66 -30.14 -7.69
N LEU A 656 -1.86 -29.18 -6.79
CA LEU A 656 -1.69 -27.75 -7.02
C LEU A 656 -0.36 -27.30 -6.43
N ALA A 657 0.34 -26.43 -7.15
CA ALA A 657 1.50 -25.69 -6.66
C ALA A 657 1.03 -24.29 -6.26
N LEU A 658 1.37 -23.86 -5.06
CA LEU A 658 0.93 -22.61 -4.46
C LEU A 658 2.15 -21.82 -3.96
N ALA A 659 2.22 -20.53 -4.29
CA ALA A 659 3.13 -19.58 -3.64
C ALA A 659 2.56 -19.17 -2.26
N ARG A 660 1.24 -19.15 -2.10
CA ARG A 660 0.59 -18.97 -0.79
C ARG A 660 -0.46 -20.04 -0.56
N ASP A 661 -0.34 -20.73 0.57
CA ASP A 661 -1.26 -21.78 1.01
C ASP A 661 -1.87 -21.40 2.35
N VAL A 662 -3.13 -20.96 2.32
CA VAL A 662 -3.90 -20.60 3.52
C VAL A 662 -4.99 -21.65 3.71
N VAL A 663 -4.97 -22.29 4.88
CA VAL A 663 -5.96 -23.32 5.23
C VAL A 663 -6.99 -22.76 6.20
N ARG A 664 -8.12 -23.45 6.31
CA ARG A 664 -9.10 -23.14 7.35
C ARG A 664 -8.47 -23.28 8.73
N GLU A 665 -8.67 -22.28 9.58
CA GLU A 665 -8.17 -22.35 10.93
C GLU A 665 -8.79 -23.49 11.74
N SER A 666 -7.93 -24.34 12.32
CA SER A 666 -8.36 -25.49 13.11
C SER A 666 -7.34 -25.83 14.20
N ARG A 667 -7.63 -26.89 14.98
CA ARG A 667 -6.70 -27.35 16.04
C ARG A 667 -5.39 -27.89 15.47
N ARG A 668 -5.43 -28.50 14.28
CA ARG A 668 -4.28 -29.14 13.62
C ARG A 668 -4.28 -28.76 12.15
N MET A 669 -3.21 -28.12 11.71
CA MET A 669 -3.05 -27.65 10.34
C MET A 669 -1.69 -28.11 9.80
N GLN A 670 -1.63 -28.37 8.50
CA GLN A 670 -0.45 -28.91 7.84
C GLN A 670 -0.27 -28.28 6.46
N TRP A 671 0.99 -28.03 6.09
CA TRP A 671 1.38 -27.53 4.77
C TRP A 671 2.56 -28.35 4.26
N LEU A 672 2.48 -28.84 3.03
CA LEU A 672 3.56 -29.58 2.39
C LEU A 672 4.36 -28.65 1.49
N ALA A 673 5.55 -28.27 1.93
CA ALA A 673 6.49 -27.49 1.14
C ALA A 673 7.39 -28.40 0.30
N GLU A 674 7.56 -28.06 -0.97
CA GLU A 674 8.47 -28.67 -1.92
C GLU A 674 9.58 -27.67 -2.25
N VAL A 675 10.83 -28.06 -2.05
CA VAL A 675 12.00 -27.28 -2.48
C VAL A 675 12.70 -28.03 -3.59
N ARG A 676 12.83 -27.38 -4.75
CA ARG A 676 13.62 -27.86 -5.88
C ARG A 676 14.88 -27.03 -5.99
N THR A 677 16.00 -27.73 -6.11
CA THR A 677 17.32 -27.13 -6.36
C THR A 677 17.94 -27.82 -7.56
N ALA A 678 18.54 -27.03 -8.45
CA ALA A 678 19.19 -27.59 -9.62
C ALA A 678 20.62 -28.07 -9.35
N GLU A 679 21.27 -27.56 -8.29
CA GLU A 679 22.69 -27.77 -8.02
C GLU A 679 22.92 -28.53 -6.72
N GLU A 680 24.03 -29.28 -6.66
CA GLU A 680 24.53 -29.84 -5.40
C GLU A 680 25.04 -28.74 -4.47
N GLY A 681 24.77 -28.90 -3.17
CA GLY A 681 25.34 -28.07 -2.12
C GLY A 681 24.40 -27.84 -0.95
N GLU A 682 24.81 -26.96 -0.03
CA GLU A 682 23.99 -26.61 1.13
C GLU A 682 22.81 -25.73 0.73
N GLY A 683 21.59 -26.23 0.94
CA GLY A 683 20.35 -25.46 0.88
C GLY A 683 19.94 -24.97 2.27
N VAL A 684 19.33 -23.78 2.31
CA VAL A 684 18.81 -23.17 3.54
C VAL A 684 17.32 -22.91 3.37
N LEU A 685 16.53 -23.40 4.32
CA LEU A 685 15.13 -23.02 4.47
C LEU A 685 15.01 -22.11 5.70
N SER A 686 14.46 -20.91 5.57
CA SER A 686 14.33 -19.93 6.65
C SER A 686 12.91 -19.39 6.78
N TRP A 687 12.57 -18.90 7.97
CA TRP A 687 11.30 -18.26 8.30
C TRP A 687 11.63 -17.05 9.19
N PRO A 688 11.91 -15.89 8.58
CA PRO A 688 12.53 -14.76 9.27
C PRO A 688 11.60 -14.09 10.28
N ASP A 689 10.28 -14.21 10.12
CA ASP A 689 9.29 -13.63 11.01
C ASP A 689 8.18 -14.64 11.36
N LEU A 690 7.84 -14.72 12.65
CA LEU A 690 6.78 -15.56 13.22
C LEU A 690 5.85 -14.76 14.16
N ARG A 691 5.87 -13.43 14.08
CA ARG A 691 5.10 -12.54 14.96
C ARG A 691 3.60 -12.62 14.70
N GLU A 692 3.20 -12.77 13.45
CA GLU A 692 1.78 -12.90 13.06
C GLU A 692 1.17 -14.22 13.54
N ALA A 693 1.95 -15.31 13.54
CA ALA A 693 1.46 -16.60 14.02
C ALA A 693 1.07 -16.53 15.51
N PRO A 694 -0.13 -17.00 15.92
CA PRO A 694 -0.61 -16.94 17.29
C PRO A 694 0.37 -17.54 18.31
N ARG A 695 0.53 -16.88 19.46
CA ARG A 695 1.53 -17.27 20.48
C ARG A 695 1.28 -18.67 21.07
N ASP A 696 0.05 -19.14 21.06
CA ASP A 696 -0.35 -20.48 21.52
C ASP A 696 -0.19 -21.57 20.44
N LEU A 697 0.18 -21.19 19.21
CA LEU A 697 0.44 -22.11 18.11
C LEU A 697 1.84 -22.71 18.21
N VAL A 698 1.90 -24.04 18.18
CA VAL A 698 3.16 -24.80 18.13
C VAL A 698 3.44 -25.18 16.67
N LEU A 699 4.45 -24.53 16.08
CA LEU A 699 4.86 -24.72 14.68
C LEU A 699 6.13 -25.57 14.58
N TYR A 700 6.05 -26.69 13.87
CA TYR A 700 7.18 -27.54 13.55
C TYR A 700 7.43 -27.59 12.04
N LEU A 701 8.71 -27.58 11.66
CA LEU A 701 9.18 -27.98 10.34
C LEU A 701 9.70 -29.42 10.42
N VAL A 702 9.26 -30.29 9.51
CA VAL A 702 9.69 -31.69 9.42
C VAL A 702 10.32 -31.93 8.04
N ASP A 703 11.62 -32.17 8.01
CA ASP A 703 12.33 -32.64 6.81
C ASP A 703 12.01 -34.13 6.61
N LEU A 704 11.18 -34.43 5.61
CA LEU A 704 10.67 -35.79 5.38
C LEU A 704 11.78 -36.74 4.92
N SER A 705 12.76 -36.24 4.16
CA SER A 705 13.91 -37.02 3.69
C SER A 705 14.85 -37.39 4.83
N ALA A 706 15.15 -36.44 5.73
CA ALA A 706 16.04 -36.67 6.88
C ALA A 706 15.33 -37.20 8.13
N ARG A 707 13.98 -37.27 8.11
CA ARG A 707 13.11 -37.55 9.27
C ARG A 707 13.44 -36.67 10.49
N LYS A 708 13.78 -35.40 10.23
CA LYS A 708 14.22 -34.45 11.27
C LYS A 708 13.13 -33.40 11.52
N LYS A 709 12.76 -33.22 12.78
CA LYS A 709 11.72 -32.28 13.23
C LYS A 709 12.35 -31.11 13.99
N VAL A 710 11.92 -29.89 13.68
CA VAL A 710 12.47 -28.64 14.22
C VAL A 710 11.33 -27.72 14.68
N TRP A 711 11.40 -27.23 15.91
CA TRP A 711 10.47 -26.21 16.39
C TRP A 711 10.83 -24.83 15.82
N MET A 712 9.91 -24.23 15.08
CA MET A 712 10.18 -23.01 14.32
C MET A 712 10.34 -21.78 15.20
N ARG A 713 9.83 -21.76 16.43
CA ARG A 713 10.00 -20.60 17.33
C ARG A 713 11.39 -20.48 17.98
N THR A 714 12.22 -21.53 17.94
CA THR A 714 13.58 -21.50 18.53
C THR A 714 14.70 -21.40 17.51
N LYS A 715 14.40 -21.59 16.23
CA LYS A 715 15.35 -21.45 15.12
C LYS A 715 14.71 -20.59 14.06
N GLY A 716 15.46 -19.69 13.41
CA GLY A 716 14.95 -18.95 12.25
C GLY A 716 15.22 -19.65 10.91
N SER A 717 15.92 -20.79 10.92
CA SER A 717 16.30 -21.52 9.71
C SER A 717 16.68 -22.98 9.96
N TYR A 718 16.74 -23.74 8.86
CA TYR A 718 17.16 -25.12 8.77
C TYR A 718 18.07 -25.30 7.54
N ARG A 719 19.23 -25.91 7.75
CA ARG A 719 20.21 -26.22 6.69
C ARG A 719 20.14 -27.69 6.32
N TYR A 720 20.28 -27.98 5.03
CA TYR A 720 20.30 -29.34 4.49
C TYR A 720 21.24 -29.45 3.29
N LEU A 721 21.73 -30.65 3.01
CA LEU A 721 22.51 -30.92 1.81
C LEU A 721 21.56 -31.34 0.69
N ALA A 722 21.53 -30.57 -0.40
CA ALA A 722 20.75 -30.83 -1.60
C ALA A 722 21.59 -31.59 -2.63
N ARG A 723 20.98 -32.56 -3.30
CA ARG A 723 21.57 -33.28 -4.45
C ARG A 723 21.08 -32.68 -5.78
N PRO A 724 21.83 -32.82 -6.89
CA PRO A 724 21.40 -32.34 -8.19
C PRO A 724 20.02 -32.90 -8.59
N GLY A 725 19.10 -32.01 -8.94
CA GLY A 725 17.74 -32.39 -9.34
C GLY A 725 16.86 -32.97 -8.22
N GLU A 726 17.33 -32.96 -6.97
CA GLU A 726 16.55 -33.42 -5.82
C GLU A 726 15.34 -32.52 -5.60
N VAL A 727 14.19 -33.16 -5.40
CA VAL A 727 12.99 -32.52 -4.87
C VAL A 727 12.92 -32.88 -3.40
N ARG A 728 13.12 -31.89 -2.53
CA ARG A 728 13.08 -32.11 -1.08
C ARG A 728 11.75 -31.66 -0.50
N LEU A 729 11.12 -32.53 0.29
CA LEU A 729 9.81 -32.28 0.88
C LEU A 729 9.95 -31.95 2.37
N PHE A 730 9.28 -30.88 2.77
CA PHE A 730 9.16 -30.43 4.15
C PHE A 730 7.69 -30.37 4.54
N LEU A 731 7.32 -30.98 5.66
CA LEU A 731 5.99 -30.84 6.24
C LEU A 731 6.04 -29.80 7.36
N ILE A 732 5.20 -28.78 7.26
CA ILE A 732 4.97 -27.83 8.34
C ILE A 732 3.75 -28.32 9.10
N GLU A 733 3.88 -28.48 10.42
CA GLU A 733 2.80 -28.90 11.30
C GLU A 733 2.51 -27.81 12.32
N ALA A 734 1.27 -27.34 12.37
CA ALA A 734 0.78 -26.46 13.41
C ALA A 734 -0.24 -27.19 14.31
N GLU A 735 -0.07 -27.07 15.62
CA GLU A 735 -1.07 -27.51 16.59
C GLU A 735 -1.32 -26.41 17.62
N ARG A 736 -2.59 -26.05 17.86
CA ARG A 736 -2.95 -25.15 18.95
C ARG A 736 -2.69 -25.86 20.28
N ALA A 737 -1.84 -25.26 21.12
CA ALA A 737 -1.56 -25.82 22.43
C ALA A 737 -2.85 -25.82 23.26
N PRO A 738 -3.26 -26.95 23.87
CA PRO A 738 -4.39 -26.94 24.77
C PRO A 738 -4.14 -25.96 25.92
N SER A 739 -5.08 -25.04 26.13
CA SER A 739 -5.11 -24.01 27.16
C SER A 739 -4.38 -24.45 28.45
N LYS A 740 -3.32 -23.72 28.82
CA LYS A 740 -2.49 -23.87 30.03
C LYS A 740 -1.84 -25.24 30.33
N LYS A 741 -2.12 -26.33 29.60
CA LYS A 741 -1.51 -27.67 29.82
C LYS A 741 -0.27 -27.96 28.96
N GLY A 742 0.08 -27.06 28.04
CA GLY A 742 1.17 -27.26 27.08
C GLY A 742 2.55 -26.73 27.48
N ARG A 743 2.76 -26.08 28.64
CA ARG A 743 4.10 -25.54 29.02
C ARG A 743 5.08 -26.67 29.27
N LEU A 744 6.31 -26.56 28.76
CA LEU A 744 7.41 -27.43 29.16
C LEU A 744 7.72 -27.23 30.64
N ILE A 745 7.72 -25.97 31.11
CA ILE A 745 7.80 -25.61 32.53
C ILE A 745 6.40 -25.29 33.07
N VAL A 746 5.76 -26.28 33.67
CA VAL A 746 4.42 -26.17 34.28
C VAL A 746 4.44 -25.25 35.50
N GLY A 747 5.49 -25.35 36.31
CA GLY A 747 5.67 -24.57 37.53
C GLY A 747 7.15 -24.40 37.84
N ALA A 748 7.55 -23.24 38.34
CA ALA A 748 8.88 -23.04 38.89
C ALA A 748 8.78 -22.06 40.06
N SER A 749 9.24 -22.48 41.23
CA SER A 749 9.23 -21.71 42.46
C SER A 749 10.45 -22.04 43.30
N LEU A 750 10.74 -21.20 44.29
CA LEU A 750 11.87 -21.40 45.19
C LEU A 750 11.36 -21.72 46.60
N LEU A 751 11.97 -22.72 47.22
CA LEU A 751 11.77 -23.07 48.63
C LEU A 751 13.00 -22.72 49.45
N GLY A 752 12.78 -22.34 50.71
CA GLY A 752 13.86 -22.05 51.65
C GLY A 752 14.73 -20.85 51.25
N VAL A 753 14.14 -19.83 50.59
CA VAL A 753 14.88 -18.68 50.03
C VAL A 753 15.68 -17.92 51.09
N ARG A 754 15.20 -17.88 52.33
CA ARG A 754 15.89 -17.28 53.51
C ARG A 754 16.91 -18.21 54.17
N GLY A 755 17.04 -19.44 53.71
CA GLY A 755 17.94 -20.46 54.25
C GLY A 755 19.35 -20.44 53.63
N PRO A 756 20.27 -21.27 54.14
CA PRO A 756 21.64 -21.37 53.62
C PRO A 756 21.71 -21.95 52.19
N SER A 757 20.68 -22.66 51.74
CA SER A 757 20.63 -23.32 50.41
C SER A 757 19.21 -23.30 49.83
N PRO A 758 18.83 -22.23 49.09
CA PRO A 758 17.55 -22.18 48.38
C PRO A 758 17.42 -23.34 47.39
N THR A 759 16.23 -23.90 47.27
CA THR A 759 15.95 -25.02 46.35
C THR A 759 14.93 -24.60 45.30
N LEU A 760 15.26 -24.78 44.03
CA LEU A 760 14.34 -24.63 42.92
C LEU A 760 13.43 -25.85 42.83
N VAL A 761 12.14 -25.64 42.98
CA VAL A 761 11.10 -26.63 42.67
C VAL A 761 10.65 -26.38 41.25
N LEU A 762 10.96 -27.31 40.35
CA LEU A 762 10.64 -27.23 38.93
C LEU A 762 9.67 -28.35 38.56
N ASN A 763 8.51 -28.00 38.03
CA ASN A 763 7.54 -28.96 37.51
C ASN A 763 7.57 -28.95 35.97
N LEU A 764 7.94 -30.07 35.37
CA LEU A 764 8.04 -30.25 33.93
C LEU A 764 6.89 -31.11 33.39
N SER A 765 6.33 -30.74 32.25
CA SER A 765 5.26 -31.53 31.62
C SER A 765 5.77 -32.77 30.87
N ARG A 766 7.08 -32.85 30.60
CA ARG A 766 7.76 -33.92 29.87
C ARG A 766 9.27 -33.89 30.20
N GLU A 767 9.99 -34.92 29.75
CA GLU A 767 11.45 -35.00 29.88
C GLU A 767 12.13 -33.83 29.13
N ALA A 768 13.10 -33.17 29.78
CA ALA A 768 13.86 -32.07 29.21
C ALA A 768 15.29 -31.98 29.76
N LEU A 769 16.21 -31.46 28.94
CA LEU A 769 17.51 -30.97 29.36
C LEU A 769 17.35 -29.58 29.97
N VAL A 770 17.63 -29.44 31.27
CA VAL A 770 17.45 -28.20 32.02
C VAL A 770 18.79 -27.57 32.37
N THR A 771 18.86 -26.25 32.17
CA THR A 771 19.96 -25.40 32.62
C THR A 771 19.39 -24.37 33.61
N VAL A 772 20.05 -24.20 34.76
CA VAL A 772 19.62 -23.25 35.80
C VAL A 772 20.75 -22.29 36.12
N ARG A 773 20.53 -20.98 35.97
CA ARG A 773 21.54 -19.95 36.25
C ARG A 773 21.05 -18.98 37.31
N VAL A 774 21.95 -18.57 38.20
CA VAL A 774 21.71 -17.44 39.11
C VAL A 774 22.27 -16.18 38.47
N LEU A 775 21.44 -15.15 38.35
CA LEU A 775 21.78 -13.87 37.74
C LEU A 775 21.65 -12.74 38.78
N ALA A 776 22.45 -11.69 38.61
CA ALA A 776 22.27 -10.42 39.29
C ALA A 776 20.96 -9.75 38.79
N PRO A 777 20.41 -8.76 39.52
CA PRO A 777 19.28 -7.96 39.04
C PRO A 777 19.57 -7.28 37.69
N THR A 778 20.85 -7.01 37.38
CA THR A 778 21.32 -6.47 36.09
C THR A 778 21.38 -7.51 34.96
N GLY A 779 21.02 -8.78 35.20
CA GLY A 779 21.04 -9.87 34.22
C GLY A 779 22.39 -10.59 34.07
N ARG A 780 23.46 -10.11 34.71
CA ARG A 780 24.80 -10.75 34.69
C ARG A 780 24.78 -12.08 35.45
N ALA A 781 25.34 -13.14 34.86
CA ALA A 781 25.47 -14.44 35.55
C ALA A 781 26.39 -14.33 36.78
N LEU A 782 25.92 -14.82 37.92
CA LEU A 782 26.65 -14.84 39.20
C LEU A 782 27.25 -16.21 39.53
N SER A 783 26.82 -17.26 38.82
CA SER A 783 27.33 -18.63 38.95
C SER A 783 28.07 -19.08 37.68
N SER A 784 28.97 -20.05 37.81
CA SER A 784 29.63 -20.72 36.67
C SER A 784 28.60 -21.35 35.71
N PRO A 785 28.96 -21.64 34.43
CA PRO A 785 28.01 -22.16 33.45
C PRO A 785 27.36 -23.44 33.98
N ALA A 786 26.06 -23.39 34.20
CA ALA A 786 25.35 -24.53 34.74
C ALA A 786 25.39 -25.72 33.76
N LYS A 787 25.79 -26.89 34.28
CA LYS A 787 25.72 -28.15 33.51
C LYS A 787 24.27 -28.41 33.11
N ARG A 788 24.04 -28.76 31.83
CA ARG A 788 22.74 -29.26 31.36
C ARG A 788 22.41 -30.55 32.10
N ARG A 789 21.25 -30.61 32.76
CA ARG A 789 20.79 -31.78 33.52
C ARG A 789 19.55 -32.38 32.87
N PRO A 790 19.53 -33.68 32.52
CA PRO A 790 18.31 -34.33 32.08
C PRO A 790 17.36 -34.49 33.28
N LEU A 791 16.13 -34.00 33.14
CA LEU A 791 15.06 -34.14 34.13
C LEU A 791 13.83 -34.78 33.49
N GLY A 792 13.17 -35.68 34.24
CA GLY A 792 11.95 -36.34 33.82
C GLY A 792 10.71 -35.45 33.95
N ARG A 793 9.57 -35.95 33.46
CA ARG A 793 8.25 -35.36 33.69
C ARG A 793 7.93 -35.33 35.19
N GLY A 794 7.32 -34.25 35.67
CA GLY A 794 6.89 -34.07 37.05
C GLY A 794 7.75 -33.07 37.82
N VAL A 795 7.64 -33.10 39.15
CA VAL A 795 8.34 -32.16 40.03
C VAL A 795 9.76 -32.66 40.31
N SER A 796 10.74 -31.80 40.08
CA SER A 796 12.15 -31.98 40.41
C SER A 796 12.61 -30.87 41.36
N MET A 797 13.42 -31.22 42.35
CA MET A 797 14.01 -30.27 43.29
C MET A 797 15.50 -30.13 43.01
N LEU A 798 15.95 -28.91 42.74
CA LEU A 798 17.33 -28.59 42.41
C LEU A 798 17.90 -27.60 43.44
N PRO A 799 18.91 -27.98 44.25
CA PRO A 799 19.57 -27.03 45.12
C PRO A 799 20.31 -25.97 44.29
N LEU A 800 20.12 -24.70 44.62
CA LEU A 800 20.81 -23.60 43.97
C LEU A 800 22.16 -23.36 44.63
N GLN A 801 23.24 -23.62 43.89
CA GLN A 801 24.58 -23.27 44.31
C GLN A 801 24.90 -21.83 43.87
N GLY A 802 25.48 -21.03 44.76
CA GLY A 802 25.93 -19.66 44.44
C GLY A 802 24.86 -18.56 44.51
N ALA A 803 23.75 -18.76 45.22
CA ALA A 803 22.75 -17.70 45.46
C ALA A 803 23.31 -16.60 46.38
N PRO A 804 23.43 -15.33 45.95
CA PRO A 804 23.97 -14.25 46.76
C PRO A 804 23.01 -13.86 47.89
N ARG A 805 23.50 -13.14 48.91
CA ARG A 805 22.62 -12.39 49.84
C ARG A 805 22.07 -11.16 49.11
N GLY A 806 20.78 -10.86 49.27
CA GLY A 806 20.10 -9.79 48.54
C GLY A 806 19.28 -10.27 47.34
N VAL A 807 18.95 -9.36 46.41
CA VAL A 807 18.07 -9.64 45.27
C VAL A 807 18.86 -10.35 44.16
N PHE A 808 18.30 -11.43 43.63
CA PHE A 808 18.84 -12.16 42.49
C PHE A 808 17.71 -12.75 41.63
N LEU A 809 18.06 -13.17 40.42
CA LEU A 809 17.15 -13.85 39.51
C LEU A 809 17.62 -15.29 39.30
N VAL A 810 16.68 -16.22 39.17
CA VAL A 810 16.95 -17.60 38.78
C VAL A 810 16.39 -17.81 37.39
N GLU A 811 17.26 -17.99 36.41
CA GLU A 811 16.89 -18.37 35.05
C GLU A 811 16.87 -19.89 34.94
N VAL A 812 15.74 -20.43 34.49
CA VAL A 812 15.57 -21.84 34.14
C VAL A 812 15.31 -21.91 32.64
N VAL A 813 16.14 -22.68 31.92
CA VAL A 813 15.94 -23.00 30.51
C VAL A 813 15.76 -24.50 30.40
N ALA A 814 14.60 -24.96 29.93
CA ALA A 814 14.31 -26.36 29.67
C ALA A 814 14.25 -26.60 28.15
N GLU A 815 14.90 -27.66 27.66
CA GLU A 815 14.93 -28.09 26.27
C GLU A 815 14.38 -29.52 26.15
N ASP A 816 13.25 -29.73 25.46
CA ASP A 816 12.74 -31.10 25.23
C ASP A 816 13.45 -31.80 24.05
N LYS A 817 13.19 -33.10 23.88
CA LYS A 817 13.76 -33.91 22.77
C LYS A 817 13.41 -33.38 21.37
N GLY A 818 12.36 -32.56 21.23
CA GLY A 818 11.95 -31.92 19.98
C GLY A 818 12.61 -30.55 19.74
N GLY A 819 13.56 -30.14 20.58
CA GLY A 819 14.24 -28.84 20.51
C GLY A 819 13.38 -27.68 21.01
N ARG A 820 12.29 -27.98 21.74
CA ARG A 820 11.46 -26.94 22.36
C ARG A 820 12.17 -26.35 23.56
N LEU A 821 12.51 -25.06 23.50
CA LEU A 821 13.07 -24.31 24.62
C LEU A 821 11.98 -23.52 25.36
N GLU A 822 11.89 -23.68 26.68
CA GLU A 822 11.13 -22.77 27.54
C GLU A 822 12.06 -22.14 28.57
N ARG A 823 12.03 -20.81 28.62
CA ARG A 823 12.76 -20.01 29.60
C ARG A 823 11.80 -19.45 30.64
N ARG A 824 12.19 -19.54 31.91
CA ARG A 824 11.47 -18.93 33.03
C ARG A 824 12.46 -18.22 33.94
N ILE A 825 12.15 -16.97 34.29
CA ILE A 825 12.93 -16.18 35.24
C ILE A 825 12.12 -16.08 36.52
N ILE A 826 12.77 -16.34 37.66
CA ILE A 826 12.16 -16.27 38.98
C ILE A 826 12.93 -15.22 39.79
N PRO A 827 12.31 -14.08 40.14
CA PRO A 827 12.93 -13.14 41.06
C PRO A 827 12.93 -13.70 42.48
N ALA A 828 14.01 -13.46 43.21
CA ALA A 828 14.19 -13.94 44.57
C ALA A 828 14.97 -12.93 45.40
N TRP A 829 14.75 -12.97 46.71
CA TRP A 829 15.48 -12.17 47.68
C TRP A 829 15.86 -13.07 48.86
N ARG A 830 17.17 -13.20 49.09
CA ARG A 830 17.74 -14.00 50.17
C ARG A 830 18.18 -13.13 51.34
#